data_AF-A0A3S5YDE6-F1
#
_entry.id   AF-A0A3S5YDE6-F1
#
_cell.length_a   1.000
_cell.length_b   1.000
_cell.length_c   1.000
_cell.angle_alpha   90.00
_cell.angle_beta   90.00
_cell.angle_gamma   90.00
#
_symmetry.space_group_name_H-M   'P 1'
#
loop_
_entity.id
_entity.type
_entity.pdbx_description
1 polymer ?
#
loop_
_entity_poly.entity_id
_entity_poly.type
_entity_poly.pdbx_seq_one_letter_code
_entity_poly.pdbx_strand_id
1 'polypeptide(L)'
;MRGSESEQTGNIGEQSVTLKFTRLGWHVAPNPAGEVGTDLLLQARDERRFDHGAFIGAQVKSGESFFREPKVSESGEVEGWWYRDPDAAHLRYWQTHTVPHLLILHDETDDQSYWVHVTKGNVVSTGKGAKIFVPKSSVVSRDHAEELLRVATAQRMGPRWEGSAWGGGVSILPPERLRYALLTPRLIAPHPNLTITSLRPDEAIAMLIKMRVDDLTPSRVGPRTGAPEIEQCRTSDDWGWRLYAALHDVLINGAEIGSIEMLIDDAAAPHERAAAAAILCALKVEVFDPSGGLQIVDSVLSRDDCDPTDHCWLLLHKSRCLSELGDLQQSREIAFELQRLRATAPDDPTAMAIAGAGADIVFTASGWGSDLGEVISGRDTIASWWRNQEIGSALQSHFDDHFKAWADGAADTSNGVRNTWLRLRAATLLSGLSADHTSWRPSLGLLARHVLTFSSDPGSISEALNDLRVVGDSKTIEMSVRRVLRHGPATAVQSAAQRVNFDTATRTSIRADLQMLTSAADVLEPESADAAARWILTFCDDLPAFAARFRPMFNIHSILSDALAELVPVVTPETLLEVVDRVVSLPPQDDQGWAHDWAKVIKRVPEDAWSVDDRVALASRGQADHFELREVLDAVLAAGDSQAREALRERIRQGDLAALDAFSDLRDLDSDSVHATMSHLGAAIDKQINVLRRGSSAHRGLDCAGTLVVMNVSHPGAARWDPLIELLSVRAPFVNHLIGTLRNLRRFGDDVPDIVATKLVDPLRELMTTGDRDLSIFGREDVRGRAASALAAVDIDAITEDELLALMEADDRNQRAAAAEIVAARSNGDMSALYALSRDDDPWVRAVIANRVADQAVRSDRPEHFMPLVIRMLSGEGTLVARMVAVALPDVQSAGADQLVGILHSHSSAEVRRVVGRYRSNSRGHSPVVL
;
A
#
# COMPACT_ATOMS: atom_id res chain seq x y z
N MET A 1 -62.35 -50.13 23.67
CA MET A 1 -61.08 -50.38 22.93
C MET A 1 -59.98 -49.64 23.68
N ARG A 2 -58.79 -50.24 23.86
CA ARG A 2 -57.63 -49.57 24.46
C ARG A 2 -56.60 -49.37 23.37
N GLY A 3 -56.08 -48.15 23.21
CA GLY A 3 -54.92 -47.87 22.36
C GLY A 3 -53.65 -48.50 22.93
N SER A 4 -52.60 -48.65 22.13
CA SER A 4 -51.33 -49.19 22.62
C SER A 4 -50.61 -48.16 23.49
N GLU A 5 -50.09 -48.57 24.65
CA GLU A 5 -49.25 -47.69 25.50
C GLU A 5 -47.98 -47.24 24.77
N SER A 6 -47.42 -48.09 23.90
CA SER A 6 -46.25 -47.75 23.09
C SER A 6 -46.56 -46.68 22.04
N GLU A 7 -47.76 -46.73 21.47
CA GLU A 7 -48.25 -45.75 20.48
C GLU A 7 -48.52 -44.41 21.16
N GLN A 8 -49.09 -44.43 22.36
CA GLN A 8 -49.30 -43.23 23.16
C GLN A 8 -47.97 -42.55 23.56
N THR A 9 -46.96 -43.33 23.94
CA THR A 9 -45.59 -42.85 24.27
C THR A 9 -44.92 -42.19 23.05
N GLY A 10 -45.04 -42.83 21.86
CA GLY A 10 -44.58 -42.25 20.61
C GLY A 10 -45.25 -40.90 20.30
N ASN A 11 -46.58 -40.85 20.36
CA ASN A 11 -47.37 -39.64 20.11
C ASN A 11 -47.00 -38.47 21.04
N ILE A 12 -46.73 -38.75 22.32
CA ILE A 12 -46.31 -37.73 23.28
C ILE A 12 -44.98 -37.11 22.85
N GLY A 13 -43.98 -37.92 22.52
CA GLY A 13 -42.69 -37.37 22.13
C GLY A 13 -42.69 -36.65 20.79
N GLU A 14 -43.48 -37.08 19.80
CA GLU A 14 -43.66 -36.33 18.55
C GLU A 14 -44.25 -34.93 18.80
N GLN A 15 -45.26 -34.83 19.69
CA GLN A 15 -45.84 -33.54 20.08
C GLN A 15 -44.87 -32.66 20.87
N SER A 16 -44.08 -33.25 21.78
CA SER A 16 -43.05 -32.53 22.53
C SER A 16 -41.97 -31.96 21.61
N VAL A 17 -41.46 -32.78 20.68
CA VAL A 17 -40.47 -32.33 19.68
C VAL A 17 -41.06 -31.25 18.77
N THR A 18 -42.32 -31.41 18.34
CA THR A 18 -43.05 -30.38 17.56
C THR A 18 -43.09 -29.04 18.28
N LEU A 19 -43.43 -29.03 19.57
CA LEU A 19 -43.46 -27.81 20.39
C LEU A 19 -42.06 -27.18 20.50
N LYS A 20 -41.00 -27.97 20.66
CA LYS A 20 -39.62 -27.46 20.74
C LYS A 20 -39.19 -26.77 19.47
N PHE A 21 -39.37 -27.38 18.29
CA PHE A 21 -39.07 -26.72 17.02
C PHE A 21 -39.94 -25.49 16.77
N THR A 22 -41.21 -25.52 17.16
CA THR A 22 -42.08 -24.33 17.11
C THR A 22 -41.54 -23.19 17.99
N ARG A 23 -41.02 -23.49 19.18
CA ARG A 23 -40.38 -22.50 20.08
C ARG A 23 -39.04 -21.97 19.56
N LEU A 24 -38.36 -22.72 18.69
CA LEU A 24 -37.20 -22.27 17.92
C LEU A 24 -37.58 -21.33 16.76
N GLY A 25 -38.88 -21.14 16.50
CA GLY A 25 -39.38 -20.32 15.38
C GLY A 25 -39.47 -21.06 14.05
N TRP A 26 -39.14 -22.36 14.03
CA TRP A 26 -39.27 -23.21 12.85
C TRP A 26 -40.72 -23.62 12.62
N HIS A 27 -41.06 -23.96 11.38
CA HIS A 27 -42.37 -24.53 11.07
C HIS A 27 -42.29 -26.06 11.05
N VAL A 28 -43.25 -26.73 11.66
CA VAL A 28 -43.37 -28.19 11.64
C VAL A 28 -44.54 -28.53 10.73
N ALA A 29 -44.23 -29.06 9.55
CA ALA A 29 -45.21 -29.48 8.57
C ALA A 29 -45.74 -30.88 8.90
N PRO A 30 -47.05 -31.13 8.75
CA PRO A 30 -47.61 -32.46 8.94
C PRO A 30 -47.06 -33.42 7.88
N ASN A 31 -46.58 -34.60 8.31
CA ASN A 31 -46.09 -35.63 7.41
C ASN A 31 -47.26 -36.25 6.60
N PRO A 32 -47.14 -36.48 5.28
CA PRO A 32 -48.23 -37.04 4.47
C PRO A 32 -48.64 -38.44 4.93
N ALA A 33 -49.95 -38.73 4.88
CA ALA A 33 -50.49 -40.05 5.22
C ALA A 33 -49.89 -41.15 4.31
N GLY A 34 -49.32 -42.20 4.91
CA GLY A 34 -48.72 -43.33 4.20
C GLY A 34 -47.19 -43.29 4.06
N GLU A 35 -46.53 -42.26 4.59
CA GLU A 35 -45.08 -42.27 4.78
C GLU A 35 -44.72 -43.22 5.95
N VAL A 36 -43.62 -43.99 5.81
CA VAL A 36 -43.30 -45.15 6.65
C VAL A 36 -41.97 -45.02 7.41
N GLY A 37 -41.36 -43.84 7.47
CA GLY A 37 -40.01 -43.67 8.03
C GLY A 37 -39.60 -42.27 8.48
N THR A 38 -40.49 -41.29 8.52
CA THR A 38 -40.24 -39.91 8.94
C THR A 38 -41.42 -39.48 9.80
N ASP A 39 -41.22 -38.98 11.02
CA ASP A 39 -42.37 -38.59 11.86
C ASP A 39 -42.74 -37.12 11.63
N LEU A 40 -41.73 -36.25 11.52
CA LEU A 40 -41.91 -34.81 11.35
C LEU A 40 -41.16 -34.29 10.13
N LEU A 41 -41.76 -33.34 9.41
CA LEU A 41 -41.07 -32.52 8.42
C LEU A 41 -40.83 -31.13 9.03
N LEU A 42 -39.58 -30.80 9.28
CA LEU A 42 -39.17 -29.56 9.92
C LEU A 42 -38.70 -28.57 8.84
N GLN A 43 -39.42 -27.47 8.70
CA GLN A 43 -39.08 -26.37 7.79
C GLN A 43 -38.26 -25.32 8.56
N ALA A 44 -36.97 -25.23 8.20
CA ALA A 44 -35.98 -24.47 8.94
C ALA A 44 -36.09 -22.96 8.68
N ARG A 45 -35.96 -22.17 9.76
CA ARG A 45 -35.97 -20.70 9.72
C ARG A 45 -34.80 -20.12 10.49
N ASP A 46 -34.35 -18.93 10.09
CA ASP A 46 -33.37 -18.16 10.87
C ASP A 46 -34.02 -17.41 12.06
N GLU A 47 -33.21 -16.67 12.81
CA GLU A 47 -33.64 -15.89 13.97
C GLU A 47 -34.58 -14.73 13.59
N ARG A 48 -34.48 -14.22 12.35
CA ARG A 48 -35.41 -13.23 11.77
C ARG A 48 -36.72 -13.89 11.30
N ARG A 49 -36.84 -15.22 11.46
CA ARG A 49 -37.97 -16.06 11.03
C ARG A 49 -38.11 -16.15 9.51
N PHE A 50 -37.03 -15.88 8.77
CA PHE A 50 -37.00 -16.07 7.33
C PHE A 50 -36.97 -17.56 7.02
N ASP A 51 -37.79 -17.97 6.07
CA ASP A 51 -37.91 -19.37 5.66
C ASP A 51 -36.89 -19.69 4.58
N HIS A 52 -35.92 -20.57 4.91
CA HIS A 52 -34.88 -20.90 3.95
C HIS A 52 -35.36 -21.87 2.87
N GLY A 53 -36.60 -22.40 2.93
CA GLY A 53 -37.06 -23.46 2.04
C GLY A 53 -36.30 -24.78 2.22
N ALA A 54 -35.64 -24.95 3.36
CA ALA A 54 -34.90 -26.16 3.73
C ALA A 54 -35.79 -27.04 4.63
N PHE A 55 -35.95 -28.30 4.23
CA PHE A 55 -36.68 -29.30 5.02
C PHE A 55 -35.68 -30.27 5.66
N ILE A 56 -35.99 -30.68 6.88
CA ILE A 56 -35.37 -31.80 7.58
C ILE A 56 -36.45 -32.83 7.87
N GLY A 57 -36.20 -34.09 7.54
CA GLY A 57 -36.98 -35.20 8.08
C GLY A 57 -36.51 -35.51 9.50
N ALA A 58 -37.43 -35.64 10.46
CA ALA A 58 -37.06 -36.08 11.81
C ALA A 58 -37.79 -37.37 12.16
N GLN A 59 -37.04 -38.35 12.62
CA GLN A 59 -37.59 -39.52 13.30
C GLN A 59 -37.43 -39.32 14.81
N VAL A 60 -38.56 -39.35 15.52
CA VAL A 60 -38.64 -39.25 16.97
C VAL A 60 -38.75 -40.66 17.57
N LYS A 61 -37.90 -40.97 18.54
CA LYS A 61 -37.96 -42.20 19.33
C LYS A 61 -38.10 -41.84 20.81
N SER A 62 -39.20 -42.28 21.40
CA SER A 62 -39.60 -41.92 22.77
C SER A 62 -39.74 -43.17 23.63
N GLY A 63 -39.34 -43.08 24.89
CA GLY A 63 -39.47 -44.13 25.89
C GLY A 63 -38.14 -44.69 26.41
N GLU A 64 -38.16 -45.20 27.63
CA GLU A 64 -36.96 -45.60 28.41
C GLU A 64 -36.05 -46.59 27.67
N SER A 65 -36.58 -47.41 26.76
CA SER A 65 -35.80 -48.41 26.03
C SER A 65 -34.67 -47.81 25.19
N PHE A 66 -34.83 -46.59 24.69
CA PHE A 66 -33.81 -45.92 23.87
C PHE A 66 -32.65 -45.34 24.70
N PHE A 67 -32.81 -45.29 26.03
CA PHE A 67 -31.81 -44.75 26.97
C PHE A 67 -31.03 -45.84 27.73
N ARG A 68 -31.29 -47.14 27.45
CA ARG A 68 -30.70 -48.29 28.18
C ARG A 68 -29.25 -48.61 27.83
N GLU A 69 -28.73 -48.15 26.70
CA GLU A 69 -27.34 -48.34 26.27
C GLU A 69 -26.57 -47.00 26.28
N PRO A 70 -26.27 -46.40 27.45
CA PRO A 70 -25.47 -45.19 27.52
C PRO A 70 -24.01 -45.49 27.16
N LYS A 71 -23.37 -44.55 26.45
CA LYS A 71 -21.92 -44.46 26.40
C LYS A 71 -21.47 -43.63 27.61
N VAL A 72 -20.53 -44.17 28.38
CA VAL A 72 -20.01 -43.53 29.58
C VAL A 72 -18.54 -43.16 29.34
N SER A 73 -18.14 -41.97 29.78
CA SER A 73 -16.76 -41.48 29.73
C SER A 73 -15.86 -42.26 30.70
N GLU A 74 -14.54 -42.06 30.60
CA GLU A 74 -13.59 -42.61 31.58
C GLU A 74 -13.84 -42.10 33.02
N SER A 75 -14.52 -40.95 33.17
CA SER A 75 -14.91 -40.37 34.46
C SER A 75 -16.24 -40.89 35.01
N GLY A 76 -16.94 -41.78 34.31
CA GLY A 76 -18.23 -42.33 34.75
C GLY A 76 -19.45 -41.49 34.37
N GLU A 77 -19.31 -40.45 33.55
CA GLU A 77 -20.41 -39.61 33.09
C GLU A 77 -21.03 -40.12 31.78
N VAL A 78 -22.36 -40.01 31.65
CA VAL A 78 -23.05 -40.40 30.40
C VAL A 78 -22.80 -39.35 29.32
N GLU A 79 -22.11 -39.75 28.25
CA GLU A 79 -21.81 -38.92 27.07
C GLU A 79 -22.97 -38.91 26.05
N GLY A 80 -23.84 -39.92 26.07
CA GLY A 80 -24.94 -40.08 25.12
C GLY A 80 -25.41 -41.53 25.02
N TRP A 81 -26.18 -41.86 23.98
CA TRP A 81 -26.83 -43.16 23.84
C TRP A 81 -26.65 -43.75 22.43
N TRP A 82 -26.56 -45.08 22.34
CA TRP A 82 -26.50 -45.78 21.06
C TRP A 82 -27.88 -46.19 20.58
N TYR A 83 -28.28 -45.70 19.41
CA TYR A 83 -29.41 -46.25 18.68
C TYR A 83 -28.93 -47.38 17.76
N ARG A 84 -29.63 -48.51 17.76
CA ARG A 84 -29.32 -49.68 16.93
C ARG A 84 -30.44 -49.96 15.94
N ASP A 85 -30.03 -50.23 14.70
CA ASP A 85 -30.89 -50.63 13.60
C ASP A 85 -30.46 -52.03 13.13
N PRO A 86 -31.11 -53.11 13.62
CA PRO A 86 -30.60 -54.48 13.50
C PRO A 86 -30.38 -54.99 12.07
N ASP A 87 -31.10 -54.48 11.08
CA ASP A 87 -30.99 -54.81 9.66
C ASP A 87 -30.45 -53.65 8.79
N ALA A 88 -30.12 -52.51 9.43
CA ALA A 88 -29.70 -51.26 8.82
C ALA A 88 -30.70 -50.65 7.81
N ALA A 89 -31.97 -51.06 7.83
CA ALA A 89 -32.97 -50.58 6.87
C ALA A 89 -33.31 -49.10 7.09
N HIS A 90 -33.57 -48.68 8.33
CA HIS A 90 -33.94 -47.30 8.67
C HIS A 90 -32.77 -46.34 8.48
N LEU A 91 -31.59 -46.68 9.00
CA LEU A 91 -30.40 -45.82 8.86
C LEU A 91 -29.97 -45.69 7.40
N ARG A 92 -30.12 -46.73 6.57
CA ARG A 92 -29.89 -46.64 5.12
C ARG A 92 -30.92 -45.75 4.44
N TYR A 93 -32.19 -45.92 4.78
CA TYR A 93 -33.28 -45.10 4.23
C TYR A 93 -33.02 -43.62 4.47
N TRP A 94 -32.81 -43.20 5.73
CA TRP A 94 -32.50 -41.83 6.12
C TRP A 94 -31.21 -41.30 5.48
N GLN A 95 -30.16 -42.12 5.44
CA GLN A 95 -28.87 -41.72 4.85
C GLN A 95 -28.96 -41.42 3.34
N THR A 96 -29.84 -42.14 2.62
CA THR A 96 -30.00 -42.01 1.16
C THR A 96 -31.17 -41.13 0.76
N HIS A 97 -31.90 -40.58 1.72
CA HIS A 97 -33.05 -39.73 1.46
C HIS A 97 -32.59 -38.40 0.85
N THR A 98 -33.41 -37.82 -0.03
CA THR A 98 -33.14 -36.51 -0.69
C THR A 98 -33.27 -35.33 0.28
N VAL A 99 -33.85 -35.56 1.45
CA VAL A 99 -34.05 -34.57 2.52
C VAL A 99 -33.13 -35.02 3.64
N PRO A 100 -32.33 -34.14 4.27
CA PRO A 100 -31.49 -34.53 5.40
C PRO A 100 -32.35 -35.01 6.57
N HIS A 101 -31.88 -36.04 7.30
CA HIS A 101 -32.62 -36.66 8.40
C HIS A 101 -31.95 -36.51 9.76
N LEU A 102 -32.76 -36.16 10.77
CA LEU A 102 -32.41 -36.21 12.19
C LEU A 102 -33.01 -37.45 12.85
N LEU A 103 -32.20 -38.13 13.67
CA LEU A 103 -32.71 -39.05 14.67
C LEU A 103 -32.78 -38.31 16.01
N ILE A 104 -33.96 -38.29 16.62
CA ILE A 104 -34.23 -37.57 17.87
C ILE A 104 -34.68 -38.57 18.93
N LEU A 105 -33.99 -38.61 20.07
CA LEU A 105 -34.41 -39.34 21.26
C LEU A 105 -35.09 -38.37 22.22
N HIS A 106 -36.35 -38.63 22.57
CA HIS A 106 -37.07 -37.84 23.57
C HIS A 106 -37.15 -38.59 24.90
N ASP A 107 -36.62 -37.95 25.95
CA ASP A 107 -36.77 -38.40 27.33
C ASP A 107 -37.93 -37.63 27.98
N GLU A 108 -38.93 -38.38 28.43
CA GLU A 108 -40.16 -37.86 29.03
C GLU A 108 -39.93 -37.42 30.48
N THR A 109 -38.88 -37.90 31.14
CA THR A 109 -38.61 -37.67 32.56
C THR A 109 -38.10 -36.25 32.81
N ASP A 110 -37.22 -35.78 31.93
CA ASP A 110 -36.55 -34.48 31.99
C ASP A 110 -37.02 -33.52 30.88
N ASP A 111 -38.00 -33.93 30.07
CA ASP A 111 -38.51 -33.24 28.89
C ASP A 111 -37.35 -32.74 27.99
N GLN A 112 -36.37 -33.61 27.73
CA GLN A 112 -35.24 -33.31 26.83
C GLN A 112 -35.36 -34.05 25.50
N SER A 113 -34.80 -33.46 24.45
CA SER A 113 -34.81 -34.03 23.10
C SER A 113 -33.40 -33.95 22.54
N TYR A 114 -32.73 -35.10 22.47
CA TYR A 114 -31.36 -35.23 22.01
C TYR A 114 -31.35 -35.64 20.54
N TRP A 115 -30.47 -35.07 19.73
CA TRP A 115 -30.52 -35.26 18.29
C TRP A 115 -29.15 -35.63 17.69
N VAL A 116 -29.18 -36.30 16.54
CA VAL A 116 -28.00 -36.53 15.69
C VAL A 116 -28.39 -36.47 14.22
N HIS A 117 -27.53 -35.85 13.39
CA HIS A 117 -27.66 -35.88 11.94
C HIS A 117 -27.22 -37.24 11.38
N VAL A 118 -28.10 -37.89 10.62
CA VAL A 118 -27.83 -39.19 9.99
C VAL A 118 -26.96 -38.99 8.75
N THR A 119 -25.64 -39.15 8.90
CA THR A 119 -24.66 -39.07 7.81
C THR A 119 -23.86 -40.37 7.67
N LYS A 120 -23.16 -40.54 6.55
CA LYS A 120 -22.24 -41.67 6.35
C LYS A 120 -21.15 -41.76 7.42
N GLY A 121 -20.71 -40.62 7.97
CA GLY A 121 -19.66 -40.57 9.00
C GLY A 121 -20.16 -40.96 10.40
N ASN A 122 -21.45 -40.71 10.70
CA ASN A 122 -22.02 -40.97 12.03
C ASN A 122 -22.57 -42.40 12.18
N VAL A 123 -22.83 -43.10 11.07
CA VAL A 123 -23.36 -44.47 11.06
C VAL A 123 -22.23 -45.50 11.10
N VAL A 124 -22.27 -46.38 12.10
CA VAL A 124 -21.27 -47.43 12.33
C VAL A 124 -21.87 -48.80 12.02
N SER A 125 -21.24 -49.56 11.12
CA SER A 125 -21.63 -50.95 10.84
C SER A 125 -21.35 -51.86 12.04
N THR A 126 -22.27 -52.77 12.33
CA THR A 126 -22.13 -53.82 13.37
C THR A 126 -21.89 -55.21 12.76
N GLY A 127 -21.70 -55.29 11.44
CA GLY A 127 -21.55 -56.53 10.69
C GLY A 127 -22.87 -57.19 10.27
N LYS A 128 -23.95 -57.06 11.05
CA LYS A 128 -25.31 -57.52 10.70
C LYS A 128 -26.34 -56.40 10.50
N GLY A 129 -26.19 -55.29 11.24
CA GLY A 129 -26.98 -54.07 11.11
C GLY A 129 -26.10 -52.83 11.27
N ALA A 130 -26.68 -51.72 11.68
CA ALA A 130 -25.97 -50.46 11.92
C ALA A 130 -26.33 -49.84 13.28
N LYS A 131 -25.49 -48.95 13.77
CA LYS A 131 -25.77 -48.13 14.95
C LYS A 131 -25.31 -46.70 14.74
N ILE A 132 -25.94 -45.77 15.45
CA ILE A 132 -25.58 -44.35 15.46
C ILE A 132 -25.56 -43.84 16.90
N PHE A 133 -24.60 -42.96 17.20
CA PHE A 133 -24.46 -42.36 18.52
C PHE A 133 -25.25 -41.07 18.60
N VAL A 134 -26.10 -40.91 19.62
CA VAL A 134 -26.86 -39.69 19.90
C VAL A 134 -26.19 -38.99 21.10
N PRO A 135 -25.48 -37.87 20.89
CA PRO A 135 -24.77 -37.18 21.97
C PRO A 135 -25.73 -36.54 22.97
N LYS A 136 -25.41 -36.62 24.27
CA LYS A 136 -26.16 -35.93 25.32
C LYS A 136 -26.05 -34.40 25.21
N SER A 137 -24.96 -33.90 24.64
CA SER A 137 -24.73 -32.47 24.43
C SER A 137 -25.63 -31.86 23.35
N SER A 138 -26.06 -32.64 22.35
CA SER A 138 -26.81 -32.15 21.19
C SER A 138 -28.31 -32.10 21.51
N VAL A 139 -28.78 -30.98 22.09
CA VAL A 139 -30.16 -30.80 22.55
C VAL A 139 -30.94 -29.88 21.61
N VAL A 140 -32.20 -30.22 21.30
CA VAL A 140 -33.10 -29.33 20.55
C VAL A 140 -33.45 -28.12 21.41
N SER A 141 -32.68 -27.04 21.21
CA SER A 141 -32.66 -25.85 22.05
C SER A 141 -32.19 -24.64 21.25
N ARG A 142 -32.40 -23.42 21.77
CA ARG A 142 -31.95 -22.20 21.09
C ARG A 142 -30.43 -22.17 20.92
N ASP A 143 -29.69 -22.67 21.91
CA ASP A 143 -28.23 -22.71 21.90
C ASP A 143 -27.65 -23.58 20.75
N HIS A 144 -28.46 -24.51 20.21
CA HIS A 144 -28.07 -25.40 19.11
C HIS A 144 -28.82 -25.09 17.80
N ALA A 145 -29.56 -23.98 17.71
CA ALA A 145 -30.38 -23.64 16.54
C ALA A 145 -29.54 -23.48 15.26
N GLU A 146 -28.34 -22.94 15.36
CA GLU A 146 -27.43 -22.80 14.22
C GLU A 146 -26.91 -24.14 13.69
N GLU A 147 -26.66 -25.11 14.57
CA GLU A 147 -26.19 -26.43 14.19
C GLU A 147 -27.31 -27.19 13.47
N LEU A 148 -28.54 -27.09 13.98
CA LEU A 148 -29.75 -27.62 13.35
C LEU A 148 -29.99 -26.99 11.97
N LEU A 149 -29.83 -25.67 11.83
CA LEU A 149 -29.98 -24.98 10.54
C LEU A 149 -28.93 -25.44 9.51
N ARG A 150 -27.68 -25.66 9.95
CA ARG A 150 -26.62 -26.25 9.12
C ARG A 150 -26.99 -27.64 8.60
N VAL A 151 -27.61 -28.47 9.42
CA VAL A 151 -28.09 -29.80 8.99
C VAL A 151 -29.16 -29.64 7.90
N ALA A 152 -30.06 -28.67 8.02
CA ALA A 152 -31.14 -28.43 7.05
C ALA A 152 -30.64 -28.12 5.65
N THR A 153 -29.49 -27.46 5.54
CA THR A 153 -28.97 -26.93 4.29
C THR A 153 -27.81 -27.74 3.70
N ALA A 154 -27.26 -28.71 4.45
CA ALA A 154 -26.05 -29.46 4.09
C ALA A 154 -26.14 -30.34 2.83
N GLN A 155 -27.35 -30.71 2.37
CA GLN A 155 -27.55 -31.63 1.23
C GLN A 155 -28.06 -30.93 -0.05
N ARG A 156 -28.01 -29.59 -0.12
CA ARG A 156 -28.37 -28.90 -1.37
C ARG A 156 -27.36 -29.23 -2.46
N MET A 157 -27.85 -29.88 -3.52
CA MET A 157 -27.09 -30.05 -4.75
C MET A 157 -27.13 -28.71 -5.50
N GLY A 158 -26.06 -27.93 -5.33
CA GLY A 158 -25.94 -26.63 -5.96
C GLY A 158 -25.87 -26.64 -7.48
N PRO A 159 -26.19 -25.50 -8.11
CA PRO A 159 -26.03 -25.31 -9.54
C PRO A 159 -24.56 -25.47 -9.94
N ARG A 160 -24.32 -26.19 -11.05
CA ARG A 160 -23.00 -26.23 -11.70
C ARG A 160 -22.81 -24.95 -12.51
N TRP A 161 -21.75 -24.20 -12.20
CA TRP A 161 -21.45 -22.91 -12.83
C TRP A 161 -20.47 -23.02 -14.02
N GLU A 162 -19.94 -24.21 -14.29
CA GLU A 162 -19.15 -24.48 -15.50
C GLU A 162 -19.97 -24.21 -16.77
N GLY A 163 -19.39 -23.54 -17.75
CA GLY A 163 -20.08 -23.16 -19.00
C GLY A 163 -20.93 -21.87 -18.93
N SER A 164 -21.06 -21.25 -17.74
CA SER A 164 -21.79 -19.99 -17.53
C SER A 164 -21.31 -18.80 -18.38
N ALA A 165 -20.11 -18.90 -18.98
CA ALA A 165 -19.57 -17.89 -19.88
C ALA A 165 -20.50 -17.57 -21.06
N TRP A 166 -21.20 -18.59 -21.58
CA TRP A 166 -21.99 -18.48 -22.81
C TRP A 166 -23.48 -18.31 -22.55
N GLY A 167 -24.05 -19.13 -21.66
CA GLY A 167 -25.52 -19.22 -21.48
C GLY A 167 -26.10 -18.36 -20.36
N GLY A 168 -25.27 -17.65 -19.59
CA GLY A 168 -25.65 -17.33 -18.20
C GLY A 168 -25.76 -18.62 -17.38
N GLY A 169 -25.69 -18.54 -16.06
CA GLY A 169 -25.89 -19.74 -15.22
C GLY A 169 -27.37 -20.15 -15.14
N VAL A 170 -27.72 -20.85 -14.07
CA VAL A 170 -29.12 -21.18 -13.70
C VAL A 170 -30.01 -19.92 -13.71
N SER A 171 -31.32 -20.08 -13.91
CA SER A 171 -32.28 -18.98 -13.91
C SER A 171 -32.22 -18.20 -12.58
N ILE A 172 -31.71 -16.96 -12.64
CA ILE A 172 -31.63 -16.04 -11.49
C ILE A 172 -32.94 -15.26 -11.37
N LEU A 173 -33.51 -15.24 -10.17
CA LEU A 173 -34.79 -14.60 -9.90
C LEU A 173 -34.68 -13.07 -9.95
N PRO A 174 -35.71 -12.34 -10.42
CA PRO A 174 -35.67 -10.89 -10.57
C PRO A 174 -35.11 -10.09 -9.37
N PRO A 175 -35.49 -10.37 -8.11
CA PRO A 175 -34.97 -9.64 -6.95
C PRO A 175 -33.45 -9.79 -6.73
N GLU A 176 -32.85 -10.89 -7.20
CA GLU A 176 -31.43 -11.19 -7.01
C GLU A 176 -30.56 -10.62 -8.15
N ARG A 177 -31.17 -10.26 -9.29
CA ARG A 177 -30.43 -9.94 -10.52
C ARG A 177 -29.49 -8.75 -10.36
N LEU A 178 -29.86 -7.74 -9.57
CA LEU A 178 -29.00 -6.58 -9.32
C LEU A 178 -27.77 -6.97 -8.48
N ARG A 179 -27.94 -7.73 -7.40
CA ARG A 179 -26.81 -8.25 -6.60
C ARG A 179 -25.88 -9.11 -7.47
N TYR A 180 -26.44 -9.98 -8.31
CA TYR A 180 -25.66 -10.78 -9.26
C TYR A 180 -24.98 -9.93 -10.34
N ALA A 181 -25.62 -8.87 -10.84
CA ALA A 181 -25.05 -7.94 -11.81
C ALA A 181 -23.84 -7.18 -11.24
N LEU A 182 -23.81 -6.94 -9.92
CA LEU A 182 -22.76 -6.17 -9.26
C LEU A 182 -21.61 -7.06 -8.77
N LEU A 183 -21.91 -8.24 -8.20
CA LEU A 183 -20.90 -9.13 -7.59
C LEU A 183 -20.42 -10.23 -8.53
N THR A 184 -21.28 -10.73 -9.41
CA THR A 184 -20.99 -11.81 -10.36
C THR A 184 -21.52 -11.51 -11.76
N PRO A 185 -21.19 -10.34 -12.36
CA PRO A 185 -21.81 -9.88 -13.62
C PRO A 185 -21.66 -10.86 -14.78
N ARG A 186 -20.70 -11.79 -14.72
CA ARG A 186 -20.59 -12.88 -15.70
C ARG A 186 -21.90 -13.64 -15.90
N LEU A 187 -22.70 -13.79 -14.85
CA LEU A 187 -23.96 -14.54 -14.88
C LEU A 187 -25.14 -13.75 -15.45
N ILE A 188 -25.01 -12.42 -15.55
CA ILE A 188 -26.07 -11.51 -15.99
C ILE A 188 -25.73 -10.87 -17.34
N ALA A 189 -24.49 -10.44 -17.54
CA ALA A 189 -24.03 -9.79 -18.77
C ALA A 189 -24.05 -10.79 -19.93
N PRO A 190 -24.78 -10.50 -21.02
CA PRO A 190 -24.79 -11.34 -22.21
C PRO A 190 -23.40 -11.51 -22.82
N HIS A 191 -23.08 -12.69 -23.36
CA HIS A 191 -21.78 -12.94 -23.97
C HIS A 191 -21.53 -12.04 -25.20
N PRO A 192 -20.31 -11.50 -25.42
CA PRO A 192 -20.01 -10.57 -26.53
C PRO A 192 -20.37 -11.08 -27.93
N ASN A 193 -20.31 -12.39 -28.15
CA ASN A 193 -20.60 -13.00 -29.45
C ASN A 193 -22.10 -13.34 -29.65
N LEU A 194 -22.99 -12.96 -28.74
CA LEU A 194 -24.43 -13.13 -28.91
C LEU A 194 -25.04 -11.91 -29.60
N THR A 195 -25.90 -12.14 -30.58
CA THR A 195 -26.71 -11.08 -31.19
C THR A 195 -27.85 -10.72 -30.24
N ILE A 196 -27.84 -9.49 -29.72
CA ILE A 196 -28.83 -9.00 -28.75
C ILE A 196 -29.64 -7.88 -29.39
N THR A 197 -30.96 -8.04 -29.43
CA THR A 197 -31.87 -7.03 -29.99
C THR A 197 -32.34 -6.00 -28.95
N SER A 198 -32.32 -6.37 -27.67
CA SER A 198 -32.71 -5.52 -26.54
C SER A 198 -32.03 -6.02 -25.26
N LEU A 199 -31.60 -5.10 -24.40
CA LEU A 199 -31.06 -5.38 -23.07
C LEU A 199 -32.10 -5.08 -21.99
N ARG A 200 -31.98 -5.76 -20.85
CA ARG A 200 -32.61 -5.35 -19.59
C ARG A 200 -31.67 -4.41 -18.80
N PRO A 201 -32.20 -3.62 -17.85
CA PRO A 201 -31.35 -2.75 -17.03
C PRO A 201 -30.25 -3.50 -16.28
N ASP A 202 -30.55 -4.68 -15.70
CA ASP A 202 -29.57 -5.49 -14.99
C ASP A 202 -28.45 -6.02 -15.90
N GLU A 203 -28.75 -6.33 -17.15
CA GLU A 203 -27.76 -6.73 -18.17
C GLU A 203 -26.85 -5.56 -18.54
N ALA A 204 -27.42 -4.37 -18.74
CA ALA A 204 -26.66 -3.16 -19.06
C ALA A 204 -25.75 -2.74 -17.88
N ILE A 205 -26.25 -2.82 -16.64
CA ILE A 205 -25.45 -2.59 -15.43
C ILE A 205 -24.31 -3.62 -15.34
N ALA A 206 -24.60 -4.91 -15.52
CA ALA A 206 -23.57 -5.95 -15.48
C ALA A 206 -22.47 -5.73 -16.54
N MET A 207 -22.84 -5.30 -17.74
CA MET A 207 -21.89 -4.94 -18.80
C MET A 207 -21.06 -3.70 -18.42
N LEU A 208 -21.67 -2.70 -17.81
CA LEU A 208 -20.99 -1.50 -17.33
C LEU A 208 -20.00 -1.81 -16.21
N ILE A 209 -20.35 -2.65 -15.23
CA ILE A 209 -19.44 -3.11 -14.16
C ILE A 209 -18.25 -3.90 -14.73
N LYS A 210 -18.49 -4.66 -15.80
CA LYS A 210 -17.41 -5.32 -16.56
C LYS A 210 -16.61 -4.38 -17.46
N MET A 211 -16.91 -3.08 -17.43
CA MET A 211 -16.32 -2.03 -18.27
C MET A 211 -16.38 -2.36 -19.77
N ARG A 212 -17.43 -3.05 -20.20
CA ARG A 212 -17.72 -3.34 -21.62
C ARG A 212 -18.44 -2.16 -22.27
N VAL A 213 -17.85 -0.97 -22.13
CA VAL A 213 -18.42 0.32 -22.55
C VAL A 213 -18.67 0.38 -24.04
N ASP A 214 -17.78 -0.22 -24.84
CA ASP A 214 -17.89 -0.22 -26.29
C ASP A 214 -19.09 -1.05 -26.77
N ASP A 215 -19.47 -2.10 -26.02
CA ASP A 215 -20.66 -2.93 -26.28
C ASP A 215 -21.98 -2.24 -25.86
N LEU A 216 -21.90 -1.13 -25.11
CA LEU A 216 -23.06 -0.33 -24.67
C LEU A 216 -23.30 0.87 -25.59
N THR A 217 -22.26 1.38 -26.27
CA THR A 217 -22.37 2.48 -27.24
C THR A 217 -22.92 2.06 -28.60
N PRO A 218 -24.03 2.64 -29.09
CA PRO A 218 -24.56 2.35 -30.42
C PRO A 218 -23.57 2.74 -31.53
N SER A 219 -23.04 1.77 -32.28
CA SER A 219 -22.23 2.06 -33.48
C SER A 219 -23.10 2.43 -34.68
N ARG A 220 -22.66 3.39 -35.50
CA ARG A 220 -23.29 3.71 -36.81
C ARG A 220 -23.04 2.64 -37.89
N VAL A 221 -22.08 1.72 -37.68
CA VAL A 221 -21.60 0.76 -38.70
C VAL A 221 -21.67 -0.69 -38.21
N GLY A 222 -22.03 -0.94 -36.94
CA GLY A 222 -22.13 -2.27 -36.33
C GLY A 222 -23.56 -2.64 -35.90
N PRO A 223 -23.77 -3.84 -35.33
CA PRO A 223 -25.06 -4.20 -34.73
C PRO A 223 -25.43 -3.17 -33.66
N ARG A 224 -26.68 -2.69 -33.68
CA ARG A 224 -27.20 -1.78 -32.65
C ARG A 224 -27.00 -2.41 -31.27
N THR A 225 -26.53 -1.63 -30.31
CA THR A 225 -26.54 -2.06 -28.92
C THR A 225 -27.99 -2.23 -28.48
N GLY A 226 -28.28 -3.25 -27.68
CA GLY A 226 -29.63 -3.50 -27.19
C GLY A 226 -30.07 -2.52 -26.09
N ALA A 227 -29.19 -1.62 -25.63
CA ALA A 227 -29.48 -0.62 -24.60
C ALA A 227 -30.17 0.61 -25.21
N PRO A 228 -31.15 1.23 -24.51
CA PRO A 228 -31.68 2.54 -24.90
C PRO A 228 -30.62 3.64 -24.85
N GLU A 229 -30.89 4.78 -25.50
CA GLU A 229 -30.03 5.96 -25.39
C GLU A 229 -29.97 6.47 -23.95
N ILE A 230 -28.80 6.98 -23.52
CA ILE A 230 -28.58 7.36 -22.13
C ILE A 230 -29.59 8.39 -21.61
N GLU A 231 -29.99 9.35 -22.45
CA GLU A 231 -31.00 10.37 -22.12
C GLU A 231 -32.39 9.76 -21.89
N GLN A 232 -32.74 8.68 -22.60
CA GLN A 232 -34.00 7.96 -22.38
C GLN A 232 -33.96 7.18 -21.07
N CYS A 233 -32.79 6.64 -20.70
CA CYS A 233 -32.60 5.94 -19.43
C CYS A 233 -32.76 6.88 -18.22
N ARG A 234 -32.27 8.13 -18.32
CA ARG A 234 -32.38 9.14 -17.24
C ARG A 234 -33.81 9.43 -16.82
N THR A 235 -34.73 9.48 -17.78
CA THR A 235 -36.13 9.82 -17.55
C THR A 235 -37.06 8.61 -17.64
N SER A 236 -36.51 7.40 -17.53
CA SER A 236 -37.29 6.17 -17.63
C SER A 236 -38.20 5.98 -16.42
N ASP A 237 -39.39 5.43 -16.64
CA ASP A 237 -40.28 4.97 -15.57
C ASP A 237 -39.69 3.74 -14.84
N ASP A 238 -38.77 3.01 -15.48
CA ASP A 238 -38.07 1.88 -14.89
C ASP A 238 -36.89 2.38 -14.04
N TRP A 239 -36.94 2.07 -12.74
CA TRP A 239 -35.90 2.45 -11.78
C TRP A 239 -34.52 1.90 -12.16
N GLY A 240 -34.45 0.69 -12.71
CA GLY A 240 -33.19 0.07 -13.12
C GLY A 240 -32.51 0.84 -14.25
N TRP A 241 -33.26 1.39 -15.20
CA TRP A 241 -32.69 2.22 -16.26
C TRP A 241 -32.18 3.56 -15.73
N ARG A 242 -32.87 4.16 -14.74
CA ARG A 242 -32.37 5.36 -14.05
C ARG A 242 -31.08 5.07 -13.29
N LEU A 243 -30.99 3.93 -12.60
CA LEU A 243 -29.76 3.48 -11.95
C LEU A 243 -28.62 3.28 -12.95
N TYR A 244 -28.87 2.61 -14.08
CA TYR A 244 -27.89 2.45 -15.15
C TYR A 244 -27.36 3.81 -15.64
N ALA A 245 -28.24 4.79 -15.86
CA ALA A 245 -27.85 6.12 -16.32
C ALA A 245 -26.96 6.85 -15.30
N ALA A 246 -27.35 6.85 -14.02
CA ALA A 246 -26.57 7.46 -12.96
C ALA A 246 -25.18 6.80 -12.81
N LEU A 247 -25.13 5.46 -12.82
CA LEU A 247 -23.86 4.72 -12.80
C LEU A 247 -22.97 5.04 -14.00
N HIS A 248 -23.54 5.11 -15.20
CA HIS A 248 -22.79 5.45 -16.40
C HIS A 248 -22.17 6.84 -16.28
N ASP A 249 -22.91 7.83 -15.79
CA ASP A 249 -22.37 9.17 -15.62
C ASP A 249 -21.23 9.25 -14.62
N VAL A 250 -21.37 8.58 -13.48
CA VAL A 250 -20.33 8.54 -12.46
C VAL A 250 -19.08 7.84 -13.00
N LEU A 251 -19.24 6.67 -13.62
CA LEU A 251 -18.11 5.83 -14.01
C LEU A 251 -17.42 6.25 -15.31
N ILE A 252 -18.15 6.87 -16.24
CA ILE A 252 -17.67 7.19 -17.59
C ILE A 252 -17.55 8.69 -17.82
N ASN A 253 -18.53 9.46 -17.36
CA ASN A 253 -18.57 10.91 -17.58
C ASN A 253 -17.96 11.72 -16.43
N GLY A 254 -17.55 11.07 -15.33
CA GLY A 254 -16.97 11.71 -14.15
C GLY A 254 -17.95 12.58 -13.37
N ALA A 255 -19.25 12.25 -13.38
CA ALA A 255 -20.27 12.98 -12.63
C ALA A 255 -20.18 12.72 -11.12
N GLU A 256 -20.77 13.62 -10.33
CA GLU A 256 -20.84 13.48 -8.87
C GLU A 256 -21.70 12.27 -8.44
N ILE A 257 -21.24 11.59 -7.38
CA ILE A 257 -21.88 10.37 -6.85
C ILE A 257 -23.26 10.61 -6.22
N GLY A 258 -23.60 11.86 -5.88
CA GLY A 258 -24.87 12.22 -5.22
C GLY A 258 -26.12 11.91 -6.04
N SER A 259 -25.99 11.75 -7.36
CA SER A 259 -27.10 11.31 -8.23
C SER A 259 -27.67 9.93 -7.87
N ILE A 260 -26.84 9.07 -7.29
CA ILE A 260 -27.23 7.71 -6.86
C ILE A 260 -27.99 7.74 -5.53
N GLU A 261 -27.73 8.72 -4.67
CA GLU A 261 -28.37 8.86 -3.36
C GLU A 261 -29.88 9.07 -3.50
N MET A 262 -30.31 9.93 -4.42
CA MET A 262 -31.74 10.14 -4.71
C MET A 262 -32.46 8.85 -5.16
N LEU A 263 -31.75 7.93 -5.80
CA LEU A 263 -32.34 6.66 -6.24
C LEU A 263 -32.60 5.69 -5.09
N ILE A 264 -31.93 5.85 -3.94
CA ILE A 264 -32.20 5.05 -2.74
C ILE A 264 -33.59 5.37 -2.19
N ASP A 265 -33.94 6.65 -2.13
CA ASP A 265 -35.24 7.10 -1.62
C ASP A 265 -36.39 6.76 -2.59
N ASP A 266 -36.13 6.85 -3.89
CA ASP A 266 -37.09 6.53 -4.96
C ASP A 266 -37.34 5.03 -5.15
N ALA A 267 -36.47 4.16 -4.62
CA ALA A 267 -36.55 2.72 -4.84
C ALA A 267 -37.74 2.11 -4.08
N ALA A 268 -38.63 1.46 -4.82
CA ALA A 268 -39.82 0.83 -4.25
C ALA A 268 -39.49 -0.51 -3.58
N ALA A 269 -38.60 -1.31 -4.19
CA ALA A 269 -38.27 -2.64 -3.70
C ALA A 269 -37.04 -2.65 -2.75
N PRO A 270 -37.00 -3.53 -1.72
CA PRO A 270 -35.84 -3.62 -0.82
C PRO A 270 -34.51 -3.95 -1.51
N HIS A 271 -34.52 -4.80 -2.54
CA HIS A 271 -33.31 -5.19 -3.27
C HIS A 271 -32.75 -4.05 -4.15
N GLU A 272 -33.61 -3.17 -4.67
CA GLU A 272 -33.21 -1.95 -5.38
C GLU A 272 -32.49 -0.98 -4.42
N ARG A 273 -33.08 -0.75 -3.23
CA ARG A 273 -32.47 0.06 -2.16
C ARG A 273 -31.12 -0.50 -1.73
N ALA A 274 -31.04 -1.81 -1.49
CA ALA A 274 -29.80 -2.47 -1.10
C ALA A 274 -28.71 -2.32 -2.17
N ALA A 275 -29.05 -2.51 -3.45
CA ALA A 275 -28.13 -2.33 -4.56
C ALA A 275 -27.60 -0.89 -4.67
N ALA A 276 -28.48 0.11 -4.64
CA ALA A 276 -28.09 1.52 -4.73
C ALA A 276 -27.23 1.95 -3.52
N ALA A 277 -27.58 1.52 -2.31
CA ALA A 277 -26.81 1.80 -1.10
C ALA A 277 -25.43 1.15 -1.12
N ALA A 278 -25.32 -0.11 -1.55
CA ALA A 278 -24.03 -0.79 -1.68
C ALA A 278 -23.13 -0.15 -2.75
N ILE A 279 -23.71 0.27 -3.88
CA ILE A 279 -23.00 1.05 -4.91
C ILE A 279 -22.48 2.36 -4.33
N LEU A 280 -23.35 3.15 -3.71
CA LEU A 280 -22.98 4.46 -3.18
C LEU A 280 -21.94 4.35 -2.08
N CYS A 281 -22.08 3.36 -1.19
CA CYS A 281 -21.09 3.07 -0.15
C CYS A 281 -19.73 2.68 -0.75
N ALA A 282 -19.70 1.79 -1.75
CA ALA A 282 -18.46 1.41 -2.44
C ALA A 282 -17.74 2.63 -3.06
N LEU A 283 -18.50 3.48 -3.75
CA LEU A 283 -17.98 4.70 -4.38
C LEU A 283 -17.52 5.73 -3.35
N LYS A 284 -18.26 5.90 -2.25
CA LYS A 284 -17.86 6.77 -1.13
C LYS A 284 -16.54 6.34 -0.51
N VAL A 285 -16.33 5.05 -0.30
CA VAL A 285 -15.01 4.55 0.18
C VAL A 285 -13.91 4.83 -0.84
N GLU A 286 -14.19 4.70 -2.15
CA GLU A 286 -13.22 5.00 -3.20
C GLU A 286 -12.84 6.49 -3.25
N VAL A 287 -13.81 7.39 -3.07
CA VAL A 287 -13.56 8.85 -2.95
C VAL A 287 -13.18 9.31 -1.54
N PHE A 288 -12.76 8.37 -0.68
CA PHE A 288 -12.19 8.65 0.64
C PHE A 288 -13.20 9.20 1.69
N ASP A 289 -14.44 8.73 1.65
CA ASP A 289 -15.54 9.05 2.58
C ASP A 289 -16.20 7.78 3.18
N PRO A 290 -15.48 6.97 3.97
CA PRO A 290 -16.07 5.79 4.62
C PRO A 290 -17.15 6.15 5.65
N SER A 291 -17.07 7.33 6.27
CA SER A 291 -18.07 7.85 7.22
C SER A 291 -19.42 8.07 6.55
N GLY A 292 -19.45 8.75 5.40
CA GLY A 292 -20.67 8.90 4.61
C GLY A 292 -21.18 7.56 4.08
N GLY A 293 -20.27 6.65 3.70
CA GLY A 293 -20.65 5.28 3.30
C GLY A 293 -21.38 4.54 4.42
N LEU A 294 -20.87 4.63 5.65
CA LEU A 294 -21.46 4.03 6.85
C LEU A 294 -22.87 4.57 7.12
N GLN A 295 -23.06 5.88 7.03
CA GLN A 295 -24.37 6.53 7.23
C GLN A 295 -25.42 6.03 6.24
N ILE A 296 -25.04 5.84 4.97
CA ILE A 296 -25.93 5.33 3.92
C ILE A 296 -26.34 3.88 4.20
N VAL A 297 -25.40 2.99 4.55
CA VAL A 297 -25.76 1.59 4.81
C VAL A 297 -26.55 1.44 6.10
N ASP A 298 -26.26 2.21 7.14
CA ASP A 298 -27.01 2.20 8.40
C ASP A 298 -28.47 2.65 8.20
N SER A 299 -28.71 3.67 7.36
CA SER A 299 -30.06 4.15 7.08
C SER A 299 -30.91 3.06 6.41
N VAL A 300 -30.35 2.32 5.46
CA VAL A 300 -31.06 1.22 4.78
C VAL A 300 -31.22 0.00 5.69
N LEU A 301 -30.18 -0.38 6.43
CA LEU A 301 -30.23 -1.50 7.39
C LEU A 301 -31.30 -1.28 8.47
N SER A 302 -31.52 -0.04 8.91
CA SER A 302 -32.51 0.30 9.94
C SER A 302 -33.96 -0.02 9.57
N ARG A 303 -34.25 -0.21 8.27
CA ARG A 303 -35.58 -0.55 7.76
C ARG A 303 -35.95 -2.02 7.94
N ASP A 304 -34.94 -2.88 8.09
CA ASP A 304 -35.07 -4.33 8.31
C ASP A 304 -36.00 -5.04 7.31
N ASP A 305 -36.00 -4.62 6.04
CA ASP A 305 -36.89 -5.13 4.99
C ASP A 305 -36.14 -5.91 3.87
N CYS A 306 -34.81 -6.00 3.94
CA CYS A 306 -33.98 -6.75 3.00
C CYS A 306 -34.03 -8.27 3.25
N ASP A 307 -33.93 -9.04 2.16
CA ASP A 307 -33.62 -10.47 2.16
C ASP A 307 -32.34 -10.76 2.97
N PRO A 308 -32.19 -11.91 3.64
CA PRO A 308 -31.00 -12.22 4.43
C PRO A 308 -29.67 -12.00 3.71
N THR A 309 -29.60 -12.28 2.40
CA THR A 309 -28.33 -12.16 1.67
C THR A 309 -28.01 -10.71 1.32
N ASP A 310 -29.01 -9.92 0.92
CA ASP A 310 -28.85 -8.47 0.70
C ASP A 310 -28.56 -7.74 2.01
N HIS A 311 -29.17 -8.17 3.12
CA HIS A 311 -28.88 -7.65 4.45
C HIS A 311 -27.42 -7.92 4.85
N CYS A 312 -26.94 -9.15 4.67
CA CYS A 312 -25.53 -9.50 4.91
C CYS A 312 -24.57 -8.72 4.00
N TRP A 313 -24.98 -8.43 2.75
CA TRP A 313 -24.19 -7.62 1.84
C TRP A 313 -24.00 -6.19 2.35
N LEU A 314 -25.07 -5.55 2.84
CA LEU A 314 -25.01 -4.22 3.46
C LEU A 314 -24.22 -4.24 4.79
N LEU A 315 -24.38 -5.28 5.60
CA LEU A 315 -23.58 -5.49 6.82
C LEU A 315 -22.08 -5.61 6.50
N LEU A 316 -21.71 -6.25 5.40
CA LEU A 316 -20.31 -6.32 4.98
C LEU A 316 -19.75 -4.92 4.61
N HIS A 317 -20.52 -4.10 3.89
CA HIS A 317 -20.14 -2.71 3.62
C HIS A 317 -19.99 -1.89 4.91
N LYS A 318 -20.93 -2.05 5.86
CA LYS A 318 -20.82 -1.46 7.19
C LYS A 318 -19.54 -1.90 7.91
N SER A 319 -19.25 -3.20 7.92
CA SER A 319 -18.05 -3.78 8.52
C SER A 319 -16.77 -3.23 7.89
N ARG A 320 -16.73 -3.06 6.55
CA ARG A 320 -15.63 -2.41 5.83
C ARG A 320 -15.42 -0.96 6.28
N CYS A 321 -16.48 -0.15 6.34
CA CYS A 321 -16.38 1.24 6.78
C CYS A 321 -15.92 1.35 8.24
N LEU A 322 -16.47 0.53 9.15
CA LEU A 322 -16.05 0.49 10.55
C LEU A 322 -14.57 0.14 10.69
N SER A 323 -14.08 -0.83 9.90
CA SER A 323 -12.65 -1.16 9.88
C SER A 323 -11.77 0.01 9.44
N GLU A 324 -12.19 0.74 8.39
CA GLU A 324 -11.47 1.93 7.92
C GLU A 324 -11.46 3.07 8.96
N LEU A 325 -12.53 3.21 9.72
CA LEU A 325 -12.69 4.20 10.79
C LEU A 325 -12.05 3.77 12.12
N GLY A 326 -11.45 2.58 12.19
CA GLY A 326 -10.72 2.09 13.37
C GLY A 326 -11.58 1.33 14.40
N ASP A 327 -12.88 1.15 14.17
CA ASP A 327 -13.77 0.32 15.00
C ASP A 327 -13.66 -1.16 14.61
N LEU A 328 -12.51 -1.74 14.94
CA LEU A 328 -12.19 -3.13 14.63
C LEU A 328 -13.04 -4.14 15.41
N GLN A 329 -13.57 -3.74 16.57
CA GLN A 329 -14.36 -4.65 17.40
C GLN A 329 -15.73 -4.90 16.74
N GLN A 330 -16.49 -3.84 16.47
CA GLN A 330 -17.80 -3.98 15.84
C GLN A 330 -17.67 -4.53 14.41
N SER A 331 -16.64 -4.10 13.67
CA SER A 331 -16.33 -4.64 12.34
C SER A 331 -16.17 -6.16 12.36
N ARG A 332 -15.42 -6.69 13.34
CA ARG A 332 -15.17 -8.14 13.50
C ARG A 332 -16.42 -8.90 13.90
N GLU A 333 -17.22 -8.38 14.83
CA GLU A 333 -18.47 -9.01 15.27
C GLU A 333 -19.43 -9.21 14.09
N ILE A 334 -19.60 -8.18 13.26
CA ILE A 334 -20.39 -8.27 12.02
C ILE A 334 -19.76 -9.31 11.08
N ALA A 335 -18.44 -9.29 10.88
CA ALA A 335 -17.78 -10.19 9.95
C ALA A 335 -17.91 -11.69 10.32
N PHE A 336 -18.03 -12.01 11.62
CA PHE A 336 -18.36 -13.36 12.08
C PHE A 336 -19.80 -13.76 11.72
N GLU A 337 -20.76 -12.86 11.88
CA GLU A 337 -22.16 -13.11 11.50
C GLU A 337 -22.29 -13.49 10.01
N LEU A 338 -21.51 -12.85 9.14
CA LEU A 338 -21.50 -13.11 7.69
C LEU A 338 -21.09 -14.56 7.33
N GLN A 339 -20.38 -15.27 8.21
CA GLN A 339 -19.98 -16.66 7.94
C GLN A 339 -21.18 -17.61 7.88
N ARG A 340 -22.33 -17.24 8.44
CA ARG A 340 -23.59 -18.00 8.38
C ARG A 340 -24.06 -18.24 6.93
N LEU A 341 -23.74 -17.34 6.00
CA LEU A 341 -24.10 -17.47 4.58
C LEU A 341 -23.55 -18.76 3.95
N ARG A 342 -22.40 -19.26 4.43
CA ARG A 342 -21.82 -20.54 3.97
C ARG A 342 -22.75 -21.73 4.19
N ALA A 343 -23.58 -21.66 5.23
CA ALA A 343 -24.56 -22.67 5.53
C ALA A 343 -25.92 -22.36 4.89
N THR A 344 -26.36 -21.10 4.89
CA THR A 344 -27.74 -20.75 4.49
C THR A 344 -27.92 -20.58 2.99
N ALA A 345 -26.88 -20.18 2.27
CA ALA A 345 -26.88 -19.97 0.82
C ALA A 345 -25.59 -20.49 0.12
N PRO A 346 -25.18 -21.75 0.33
CA PRO A 346 -23.92 -22.30 -0.22
C PRO A 346 -23.85 -22.28 -1.76
N ASP A 347 -25.01 -22.28 -2.40
CA ASP A 347 -25.19 -22.37 -3.84
C ASP A 347 -25.18 -21.01 -4.55
N ASP A 348 -25.29 -19.92 -3.78
CA ASP A 348 -25.29 -18.56 -4.28
C ASP A 348 -23.83 -18.03 -4.32
N PRO A 349 -23.25 -17.80 -5.51
CA PRO A 349 -21.88 -17.36 -5.64
C PRO A 349 -21.64 -15.95 -5.08
N THR A 350 -22.68 -15.11 -5.01
CA THR A 350 -22.58 -13.78 -4.41
C THR A 350 -22.65 -13.87 -2.89
N ALA A 351 -23.44 -14.79 -2.32
CA ALA A 351 -23.41 -15.09 -0.88
C ALA A 351 -22.04 -15.60 -0.44
N MET A 352 -21.42 -16.49 -1.24
CA MET A 352 -20.06 -16.97 -0.97
C MET A 352 -19.03 -15.84 -1.08
N ALA A 353 -19.20 -14.90 -2.03
CA ALA A 353 -18.33 -13.72 -2.14
C ALA A 353 -18.41 -12.85 -0.87
N ILE A 354 -19.61 -12.60 -0.36
CA ILE A 354 -19.84 -11.83 0.87
C ILE A 354 -19.19 -12.52 2.08
N ALA A 355 -19.41 -13.83 2.24
CA ALA A 355 -18.80 -14.60 3.33
C ALA A 355 -17.26 -14.65 3.24
N GLY A 356 -16.73 -14.77 2.02
CA GLY A 356 -15.29 -14.75 1.74
C GLY A 356 -14.64 -13.41 2.14
N ALA A 357 -15.24 -12.29 1.71
CA ALA A 357 -14.78 -10.96 2.10
C ALA A 357 -14.93 -10.71 3.62
N GLY A 358 -15.97 -11.25 4.26
CA GLY A 358 -16.11 -11.22 5.72
C GLY A 358 -14.97 -11.95 6.45
N ALA A 359 -14.53 -13.10 5.94
CA ALA A 359 -13.42 -13.86 6.53
C ALA A 359 -12.10 -13.05 6.53
N ASP A 360 -11.92 -12.18 5.53
CA ASP A 360 -10.77 -11.28 5.44
C ASP A 360 -10.77 -10.20 6.52
N ILE A 361 -11.94 -9.65 6.80
CA ILE A 361 -12.11 -8.69 7.87
C ILE A 361 -11.83 -9.37 9.21
N VAL A 362 -12.33 -10.59 9.44
CA VAL A 362 -12.00 -11.37 10.65
C VAL A 362 -10.48 -11.50 10.82
N PHE A 363 -9.76 -11.89 9.77
CA PHE A 363 -8.30 -12.03 9.80
C PHE A 363 -7.59 -10.70 10.10
N THR A 364 -7.94 -9.65 9.37
CA THR A 364 -7.27 -8.34 9.46
C THR A 364 -7.60 -7.56 10.73
N ALA A 365 -8.78 -7.78 11.32
CA ALA A 365 -9.20 -7.19 12.59
C ALA A 365 -8.72 -7.98 13.82
N SER A 366 -8.50 -9.30 13.70
CA SER A 366 -8.08 -10.16 14.83
C SER A 366 -6.57 -10.26 15.03
N GLY A 367 -5.76 -9.77 14.08
CA GLY A 367 -4.31 -9.95 14.10
C GLY A 367 -3.90 -11.41 13.92
N TRP A 368 -2.72 -11.80 14.40
CA TRP A 368 -2.12 -13.13 14.21
C TRP A 368 -2.82 -14.30 14.95
N GLY A 369 -4.01 -14.08 15.52
CA GLY A 369 -4.73 -15.07 16.36
C GLY A 369 -5.80 -15.91 15.64
N SER A 370 -6.10 -15.65 14.36
CA SER A 370 -7.12 -16.38 13.58
C SER A 370 -6.55 -17.58 12.82
N ASP A 371 -7.36 -18.63 12.59
CA ASP A 371 -6.98 -19.79 11.78
C ASP A 371 -6.79 -19.39 10.31
N LEU A 372 -5.52 -19.31 9.89
CA LEU A 372 -5.15 -18.97 8.52
C LEU A 372 -5.71 -19.96 7.49
N GLY A 373 -5.87 -21.24 7.85
CA GLY A 373 -6.42 -22.26 6.96
C GLY A 373 -7.88 -22.00 6.63
N GLU A 374 -8.69 -21.67 7.64
CA GLU A 374 -10.11 -21.34 7.46
C GLU A 374 -10.29 -20.08 6.60
N VAL A 375 -9.46 -19.05 6.82
CA VAL A 375 -9.47 -17.82 6.02
C VAL A 375 -9.13 -18.11 4.56
N ILE A 376 -8.07 -18.88 4.29
CA ILE A 376 -7.65 -19.23 2.93
C ILE A 376 -8.73 -20.04 2.21
N SER A 377 -9.27 -21.07 2.85
CA SER A 377 -10.38 -21.86 2.27
C SER A 377 -11.63 -21.00 2.07
N GLY A 378 -11.89 -20.05 2.97
CA GLY A 378 -13.02 -19.14 2.88
C GLY A 378 -12.96 -18.17 1.70
N ARG A 379 -11.76 -17.78 1.27
CA ARG A 379 -11.49 -16.91 0.09
C ARG A 379 -11.65 -17.61 -1.24
N ASP A 380 -11.61 -18.94 -1.24
CA ASP A 380 -11.65 -19.75 -2.46
C ASP A 380 -13.08 -19.84 -3.00
N THR A 381 -13.51 -18.77 -3.66
CA THR A 381 -14.87 -18.63 -4.21
C THR A 381 -14.86 -18.45 -5.71
N ILE A 382 -15.95 -18.86 -6.35
CA ILE A 382 -16.13 -18.72 -7.80
C ILE A 382 -16.09 -17.23 -8.22
N ALA A 383 -16.65 -16.34 -7.41
CA ALA A 383 -16.60 -14.89 -7.64
C ALA A 383 -15.15 -14.36 -7.64
N SER A 384 -14.32 -14.82 -6.68
CA SER A 384 -12.88 -14.50 -6.63
C SER A 384 -12.14 -14.97 -7.88
N TRP A 385 -12.44 -16.18 -8.37
CA TRP A 385 -11.84 -16.71 -9.60
C TRP A 385 -12.22 -15.91 -10.84
N TRP A 386 -13.49 -15.52 -10.97
CA TRP A 386 -13.94 -14.69 -12.09
C TRP A 386 -13.33 -13.28 -12.06
N ARG A 387 -13.17 -12.68 -10.87
CA ARG A 387 -12.45 -11.40 -10.74
C ARG A 387 -10.98 -11.56 -11.12
N ASN A 388 -10.31 -12.62 -10.68
CA ASN A 388 -8.92 -12.90 -11.04
C ASN A 388 -8.74 -13.15 -12.55
N GLN A 389 -9.76 -13.67 -13.23
CA GLN A 389 -9.76 -13.79 -14.69
C GLN A 389 -9.69 -12.42 -15.39
N GLU A 390 -10.35 -11.38 -14.86
CA GLU A 390 -10.26 -10.02 -15.41
C GLU A 390 -8.84 -9.44 -15.23
N ILE A 391 -8.24 -9.61 -14.05
CA ILE A 391 -6.86 -9.19 -13.78
C ILE A 391 -5.90 -9.94 -14.73
N GLY A 392 -6.04 -11.26 -14.85
CA GLY A 392 -5.21 -12.06 -15.75
C GLY A 392 -5.32 -11.61 -17.21
N SER A 393 -6.53 -11.29 -17.67
CA SER A 393 -6.77 -10.76 -19.02
C SER A 393 -6.19 -9.35 -19.20
N ALA A 394 -6.23 -8.51 -18.17
CA ALA A 394 -5.62 -7.18 -18.18
C ALA A 394 -4.10 -7.27 -18.30
N LEU A 395 -3.46 -8.11 -17.47
CA LEU A 395 -2.01 -8.32 -17.49
C LEU A 395 -1.53 -8.93 -18.81
N GLN A 396 -2.31 -9.84 -19.40
CA GLN A 396 -2.01 -10.36 -20.73
C GLN A 396 -2.06 -9.24 -21.79
N SER A 397 -3.09 -8.39 -21.76
CA SER A 397 -3.20 -7.26 -22.69
C SER A 397 -2.01 -6.31 -22.53
N HIS A 398 -1.70 -5.92 -21.29
CA HIS A 398 -0.54 -5.09 -20.95
C HIS A 398 0.78 -5.67 -21.49
N PHE A 399 1.00 -6.97 -21.31
CA PHE A 399 2.19 -7.65 -21.81
C PHE A 399 2.25 -7.64 -23.34
N ASP A 400 1.14 -7.97 -24.02
CA ASP A 400 1.05 -7.98 -25.48
C ASP A 400 1.35 -6.61 -26.08
N ASP A 401 0.85 -5.53 -25.45
CA ASP A 401 1.07 -4.17 -25.91
C ASP A 401 2.50 -3.71 -25.70
N HIS A 402 3.09 -4.01 -24.53
CA HIS A 402 4.49 -3.73 -24.28
C HIS A 402 5.39 -4.51 -25.23
N PHE A 403 5.06 -5.77 -25.54
CA PHE A 403 5.79 -6.58 -26.51
C PHE A 403 5.70 -5.99 -27.92
N LYS A 404 4.53 -5.53 -28.36
CA LYS A 404 4.37 -4.86 -29.67
C LYS A 404 5.15 -3.55 -29.74
N ALA A 405 5.11 -2.74 -28.68
CA ALA A 405 5.89 -1.50 -28.60
C ALA A 405 7.38 -1.79 -28.70
N TRP A 406 7.86 -2.81 -27.98
CA TRP A 406 9.25 -3.26 -28.03
C TRP A 406 9.63 -3.81 -29.43
N ALA A 407 8.75 -4.58 -30.08
CA ALA A 407 9.03 -5.23 -31.35
C ALA A 407 9.10 -4.25 -32.54
N ASP A 408 8.15 -3.32 -32.62
CA ASP A 408 7.98 -2.44 -33.80
C ASP A 408 8.37 -0.98 -33.55
N GLY A 409 8.73 -0.59 -32.32
CA GLY A 409 9.19 0.75 -31.91
C GLY A 409 8.16 1.89 -32.02
N ALA A 410 7.12 1.71 -32.84
CA ALA A 410 6.07 2.67 -33.17
C ALA A 410 4.66 2.05 -33.18
N ALA A 411 4.47 0.88 -32.54
CA ALA A 411 3.15 0.28 -32.43
C ALA A 411 2.19 1.23 -31.68
N ASP A 412 1.03 1.52 -32.25
CA ASP A 412 -0.03 2.24 -31.57
C ASP A 412 -0.58 1.37 -30.43
N THR A 413 -0.09 1.65 -29.22
CA THR A 413 -0.46 0.94 -27.98
C THR A 413 -1.71 1.53 -27.32
N SER A 414 -2.29 2.60 -27.87
CA SER A 414 -3.39 3.35 -27.21
C SER A 414 -4.61 2.47 -26.89
N ASN A 415 -5.03 1.63 -27.85
CA ASN A 415 -6.15 0.69 -27.67
C ASN A 415 -5.87 -0.34 -26.58
N GLY A 416 -4.62 -0.79 -26.51
CA GLY A 416 -4.17 -1.76 -25.53
C GLY A 416 -4.09 -1.21 -24.10
N VAL A 417 -3.54 0.01 -23.96
CA VAL A 417 -3.54 0.79 -22.73
C VAL A 417 -4.96 1.01 -22.21
N ARG A 418 -5.91 1.36 -23.10
CA ARG A 418 -7.34 1.50 -22.77
C ARG A 418 -7.96 0.18 -22.31
N ASN A 419 -7.75 -0.93 -23.04
CA ASN A 419 -8.32 -2.24 -22.69
C ASN A 419 -7.80 -2.74 -21.33
N THR A 420 -6.50 -2.58 -21.07
CA THR A 420 -5.90 -2.88 -19.76
C THR A 420 -6.56 -2.06 -18.65
N TRP A 421 -6.74 -0.75 -18.87
CA TRP A 421 -7.41 0.13 -17.92
C TRP A 421 -8.85 -0.31 -17.65
N LEU A 422 -9.64 -0.61 -18.69
CA LEU A 422 -11.04 -1.07 -18.56
C LEU A 422 -11.14 -2.35 -17.72
N ARG A 423 -10.27 -3.33 -17.95
CA ARG A 423 -10.28 -4.61 -17.22
C ARG A 423 -9.83 -4.46 -15.77
N LEU A 424 -8.78 -3.66 -15.51
CA LEU A 424 -8.38 -3.34 -14.14
C LEU A 424 -9.49 -2.57 -13.41
N ARG A 425 -10.12 -1.60 -14.08
CA ARG A 425 -11.27 -0.87 -13.53
C ARG A 425 -12.44 -1.82 -13.21
N ALA A 426 -12.76 -2.76 -14.10
CA ALA A 426 -13.76 -3.80 -13.81
C ALA A 426 -13.39 -4.61 -12.55
N ALA A 427 -12.13 -5.01 -12.39
CA ALA A 427 -11.69 -5.71 -11.18
C ALA A 427 -11.82 -4.85 -9.91
N THR A 428 -11.54 -3.53 -10.00
CA THR A 428 -11.77 -2.60 -8.87
C THR A 428 -13.25 -2.47 -8.51
N LEU A 429 -14.14 -2.38 -9.50
CA LEU A 429 -15.58 -2.29 -9.27
C LEU A 429 -16.12 -3.57 -8.64
N LEU A 430 -15.74 -4.73 -9.16
CA LEU A 430 -16.14 -6.04 -8.62
C LEU A 430 -15.78 -6.19 -7.15
N SER A 431 -14.53 -5.89 -6.80
CA SER A 431 -14.04 -5.99 -5.42
C SER A 431 -14.60 -4.89 -4.51
N GLY A 432 -14.79 -3.68 -5.04
CA GLY A 432 -15.40 -2.56 -4.31
C GLY A 432 -16.87 -2.82 -3.97
N LEU A 433 -17.66 -3.27 -4.94
CA LEU A 433 -19.08 -3.58 -4.79
C LEU A 433 -19.32 -4.80 -3.88
N SER A 434 -18.41 -5.78 -3.87
CA SER A 434 -18.45 -6.89 -2.92
C SER A 434 -17.87 -6.54 -1.55
N ALA A 435 -17.46 -5.29 -1.30
CA ALA A 435 -16.74 -4.85 -0.10
C ALA A 435 -15.50 -5.73 0.26
N ASP A 436 -14.91 -6.38 -0.74
CA ASP A 436 -13.68 -7.17 -0.62
C ASP A 436 -12.48 -6.22 -0.59
N HIS A 437 -12.24 -5.63 0.58
CA HIS A 437 -11.21 -4.61 0.77
C HIS A 437 -9.80 -5.16 0.49
N THR A 438 -9.54 -6.42 0.83
CA THR A 438 -8.26 -7.10 0.58
C THR A 438 -7.94 -7.21 -0.91
N SER A 439 -8.94 -7.45 -1.76
CA SER A 439 -8.74 -7.55 -3.20
C SER A 439 -8.90 -6.20 -3.91
N TRP A 440 -9.69 -5.28 -3.36
CA TRP A 440 -9.88 -3.94 -3.91
C TRP A 440 -8.59 -3.13 -3.88
N ARG A 441 -7.88 -3.10 -2.75
CA ARG A 441 -6.60 -2.37 -2.59
C ARG A 441 -5.57 -2.71 -3.66
N PRO A 442 -5.17 -3.98 -3.88
CA PRO A 442 -4.21 -4.33 -4.92
C PRO A 442 -4.76 -4.13 -6.33
N SER A 443 -6.07 -4.31 -6.58
CA SER A 443 -6.66 -4.09 -7.90
C SER A 443 -6.59 -2.62 -8.31
N LEU A 444 -6.95 -1.70 -7.41
CA LEU A 444 -6.88 -0.26 -7.64
C LEU A 444 -5.42 0.21 -7.65
N GLY A 445 -4.55 -0.37 -6.81
CA GLY A 445 -3.11 -0.13 -6.86
C GLY A 445 -2.45 -0.54 -8.20
N LEU A 446 -2.92 -1.61 -8.84
CA LEU A 446 -2.48 -2.00 -10.19
C LEU A 446 -2.98 -1.03 -11.26
N LEU A 447 -4.25 -0.59 -11.17
CA LEU A 447 -4.81 0.42 -12.07
C LEU A 447 -4.01 1.73 -12.00
N ALA A 448 -3.73 2.21 -10.79
CA ALA A 448 -2.93 3.41 -10.58
C ALA A 448 -1.51 3.28 -11.14
N ARG A 449 -0.84 2.15 -10.93
CA ARG A 449 0.48 1.87 -11.51
C ARG A 449 0.45 1.84 -13.04
N HIS A 450 -0.60 1.30 -13.64
CA HIS A 450 -0.79 1.35 -15.09
C HIS A 450 -0.89 2.81 -15.57
N VAL A 451 -1.74 3.63 -14.95
CA VAL A 451 -1.87 5.06 -15.29
C VAL A 451 -0.53 5.80 -15.15
N LEU A 452 0.20 5.60 -14.06
CA LEU A 452 1.51 6.24 -13.81
C LEU A 452 2.60 5.81 -14.82
N THR A 453 2.46 4.64 -15.44
CA THR A 453 3.45 4.11 -16.38
C THR A 453 3.23 4.66 -17.80
N PHE A 454 1.98 4.93 -18.19
CA PHE A 454 1.64 5.28 -19.58
C PHE A 454 1.05 6.67 -19.77
N SER A 455 0.58 7.34 -18.73
CA SER A 455 0.04 8.70 -18.84
C SER A 455 1.14 9.75 -18.66
N SER A 456 1.11 10.78 -19.49
CA SER A 456 1.86 12.03 -19.30
C SER A 456 0.96 13.18 -18.83
N ASP A 457 -0.34 12.96 -18.71
CA ASP A 457 -1.30 13.97 -18.28
C ASP A 457 -1.18 14.23 -16.77
N PRO A 458 -0.90 15.49 -16.33
CA PRO A 458 -0.73 15.80 -14.91
C PRO A 458 -1.95 15.45 -14.05
N GLY A 459 -3.17 15.61 -14.57
CA GLY A 459 -4.40 15.29 -13.85
C GLY A 459 -4.50 13.79 -13.55
N SER A 460 -4.31 12.97 -14.58
CA SER A 460 -4.31 11.51 -14.48
C SER A 460 -3.22 10.98 -13.54
N ILE A 461 -2.02 11.57 -13.57
CA ILE A 461 -0.92 11.23 -12.65
C ILE A 461 -1.30 11.59 -11.21
N SER A 462 -1.88 12.77 -11.00
CA SER A 462 -2.36 13.20 -9.67
C SER A 462 -3.43 12.27 -9.12
N GLU A 463 -4.40 11.86 -9.94
CA GLU A 463 -5.43 10.89 -9.54
C GLU A 463 -4.83 9.52 -9.20
N ALA A 464 -3.91 9.01 -10.03
CA ALA A 464 -3.27 7.72 -9.75
C ALA A 464 -2.42 7.74 -8.48
N LEU A 465 -1.74 8.85 -8.17
CA LEU A 465 -1.05 9.01 -6.89
C LEU A 465 -2.04 9.06 -5.72
N ASN A 466 -3.20 9.69 -5.91
CA ASN A 466 -4.28 9.68 -4.92
C ASN A 466 -4.86 8.26 -4.72
N ASP A 467 -5.07 7.48 -5.79
CA ASP A 467 -5.52 6.10 -5.69
C ASP A 467 -4.55 5.23 -4.88
N LEU A 468 -3.23 5.37 -5.11
CA LEU A 468 -2.20 4.68 -4.32
C LEU A 468 -2.26 5.06 -2.84
N ARG A 469 -2.60 6.32 -2.54
CA ARG A 469 -2.76 6.85 -1.18
C ARG A 469 -3.96 6.22 -0.49
N VAL A 470 -5.12 6.25 -1.14
CA VAL A 470 -6.37 5.68 -0.63
C VAL A 470 -6.20 4.18 -0.34
N VAL A 471 -5.50 3.42 -1.19
CA VAL A 471 -5.26 1.98 -0.95
C VAL A 471 -4.10 1.68 0.01
N GLY A 472 -3.41 2.69 0.53
CA GLY A 472 -2.34 2.52 1.49
C GLY A 472 -1.02 1.93 0.93
N ASP A 473 -0.73 2.10 -0.36
CA ASP A 473 0.49 1.59 -1.00
C ASP A 473 1.68 2.55 -0.85
N SER A 474 2.15 2.73 0.39
CA SER A 474 3.19 3.71 0.72
C SER A 474 4.49 3.48 -0.05
N LYS A 475 4.91 2.23 -0.27
CA LYS A 475 6.16 1.92 -0.98
C LYS A 475 6.10 2.34 -2.45
N THR A 476 4.98 2.09 -3.11
CA THR A 476 4.78 2.52 -4.50
C THR A 476 4.67 4.04 -4.59
N ILE A 477 4.03 4.71 -3.62
CA ILE A 477 4.02 6.19 -3.55
C ILE A 477 5.44 6.75 -3.49
N GLU A 478 6.29 6.25 -2.59
CA GLU A 478 7.67 6.71 -2.46
C GLU A 478 8.42 6.63 -3.80
N MET A 479 8.29 5.50 -4.50
CA MET A 479 8.91 5.29 -5.81
C MET A 479 8.35 6.22 -6.89
N SER A 480 7.01 6.29 -6.99
CA SER A 480 6.31 7.05 -8.01
C SER A 480 6.50 8.56 -7.83
N VAL A 481 6.33 9.09 -6.62
CA VAL A 481 6.55 10.51 -6.33
C VAL A 481 7.98 10.91 -6.66
N ARG A 482 8.98 10.13 -6.25
CA ARG A 482 10.38 10.41 -6.60
C ARG A 482 10.63 10.38 -8.11
N ARG A 483 10.02 9.43 -8.83
CA ARG A 483 10.14 9.34 -10.30
C ARG A 483 9.49 10.54 -10.98
N VAL A 484 8.27 10.90 -10.59
CA VAL A 484 7.52 12.04 -11.17
C VAL A 484 8.19 13.36 -10.81
N LEU A 485 8.67 13.56 -9.59
CA LEU A 485 9.44 14.77 -9.24
C LEU A 485 10.72 14.91 -10.06
N ARG A 486 11.41 13.80 -10.38
CA ARG A 486 12.66 13.85 -11.16
C ARG A 486 12.43 14.11 -12.65
N HIS A 487 11.35 13.58 -13.22
CA HIS A 487 11.08 13.67 -14.66
C HIS A 487 10.06 14.73 -15.06
N GLY A 488 9.15 15.08 -14.15
CA GLY A 488 7.95 15.85 -14.41
C GLY A 488 6.73 14.95 -14.68
N PRO A 489 5.50 15.51 -14.56
CA PRO A 489 5.20 16.86 -14.09
C PRO A 489 5.19 16.96 -12.55
N ALA A 490 6.01 17.85 -11.98
CA ALA A 490 6.06 18.08 -10.52
C ALA A 490 4.74 18.63 -9.95
N THR A 491 3.96 19.34 -10.77
CA THR A 491 2.64 19.88 -10.42
C THR A 491 1.62 18.78 -10.11
N ALA A 492 1.74 17.59 -10.71
CA ALA A 492 0.88 16.45 -10.39
C ALA A 492 1.13 15.94 -8.97
N VAL A 493 2.40 15.91 -8.53
CA VAL A 493 2.77 15.55 -7.15
C VAL A 493 2.25 16.58 -6.17
N GLN A 494 2.42 17.87 -6.47
CA GLN A 494 1.89 18.96 -5.64
C GLN A 494 0.37 18.84 -5.48
N SER A 495 -0.36 18.65 -6.58
CA SER A 495 -1.83 18.50 -6.58
C SER A 495 -2.28 17.28 -5.78
N ALA A 496 -1.57 16.15 -5.90
CA ALA A 496 -1.89 14.95 -5.13
C ALA A 496 -1.58 15.11 -3.64
N ALA A 497 -0.50 15.80 -3.28
CA ALA A 497 -0.14 16.06 -1.89
C ALA A 497 -1.10 17.03 -1.19
N GLN A 498 -1.65 18.02 -1.91
CA GLN A 498 -2.67 18.94 -1.41
C GLN A 498 -3.99 18.24 -1.02
N ARG A 499 -4.24 17.03 -1.52
CA ARG A 499 -5.43 16.22 -1.17
C ARG A 499 -5.28 15.46 0.15
N VAL A 500 -4.10 15.46 0.76
CA VAL A 500 -3.89 14.81 2.06
C VAL A 500 -4.65 15.58 3.12
N ASN A 501 -5.59 14.89 3.77
CA ASN A 501 -6.34 15.41 4.91
C ASN A 501 -6.30 14.37 6.04
N PHE A 502 -5.63 14.70 7.14
CA PHE A 502 -5.49 13.79 8.27
C PHE A 502 -6.78 13.63 9.09
N ASP A 503 -7.73 14.56 8.98
CA ASP A 503 -9.02 14.44 9.68
C ASP A 503 -9.89 13.35 9.07
N THR A 504 -9.76 13.10 7.77
CA THR A 504 -10.49 12.04 7.06
C THR A 504 -9.64 10.80 6.81
N ALA A 505 -8.37 10.80 7.23
CA ALA A 505 -7.47 9.66 7.05
C ALA A 505 -8.02 8.38 7.70
N THR A 506 -7.83 7.25 7.02
CA THR A 506 -8.30 5.94 7.49
C THR A 506 -7.16 5.11 8.06
N ARG A 507 -7.52 4.00 8.72
CA ARG A 507 -6.58 2.95 9.12
C ARG A 507 -5.68 2.49 7.97
N THR A 508 -6.20 2.39 6.75
CA THR A 508 -5.47 1.93 5.58
C THR A 508 -4.59 3.02 4.97
N SER A 509 -5.08 4.26 4.87
CA SER A 509 -4.38 5.33 4.16
C SER A 509 -3.29 6.01 4.97
N ILE A 510 -3.40 6.08 6.31
CA ILE A 510 -2.58 7.02 7.11
C ILE A 510 -1.08 6.91 6.89
N ARG A 511 -0.56 5.69 6.67
CA ARG A 511 0.86 5.49 6.35
C ARG A 511 1.24 6.06 4.99
N ALA A 512 0.37 5.86 4.01
CA ALA A 512 0.54 6.37 2.66
C ALA A 512 0.34 7.88 2.58
N ASP A 513 -0.55 8.45 3.40
CA ASP A 513 -0.72 9.89 3.59
C ASP A 513 0.58 10.54 4.09
N LEU A 514 1.17 10.01 5.17
CA LEU A 514 2.45 10.47 5.68
C LEU A 514 3.56 10.32 4.64
N GLN A 515 3.65 9.16 3.98
CA GLN A 515 4.66 8.92 2.94
C GLN A 515 4.52 9.86 1.73
N MET A 516 3.29 10.22 1.35
CA MET A 516 3.04 11.18 0.28
C MET A 516 3.67 12.53 0.64
N LEU A 517 3.38 13.05 1.82
CA LEU A 517 3.95 14.31 2.29
C LEU A 517 5.47 14.24 2.45
N THR A 518 6.01 13.17 3.03
CA THR A 518 7.46 12.94 3.15
C THR A 518 8.15 12.99 1.78
N SER A 519 7.56 12.32 0.77
CA SER A 519 8.15 12.23 -0.56
C SER A 519 7.95 13.50 -1.40
N ALA A 520 6.88 14.25 -1.12
CA ALA A 520 6.51 15.48 -1.81
C ALA A 520 7.01 16.76 -1.13
N ALA A 521 7.69 16.67 0.01
CA ALA A 521 8.06 17.81 0.86
C ALA A 521 8.64 19.01 0.09
N ASP A 522 9.53 18.76 -0.87
CA ASP A 522 10.16 19.81 -1.68
C ASP A 522 9.17 20.61 -2.55
N VAL A 523 7.99 20.09 -2.89
CA VAL A 523 6.99 20.79 -3.69
C VAL A 523 5.72 21.15 -2.90
N LEU A 524 5.74 20.94 -1.58
CA LEU A 524 4.62 21.36 -0.73
C LEU A 524 4.53 22.89 -0.65
N GLU A 525 3.30 23.36 -0.49
CA GLU A 525 3.05 24.74 -0.08
C GLU A 525 3.36 24.90 1.41
N PRO A 526 3.92 26.05 1.84
CA PRO A 526 4.31 26.24 3.24
C PRO A 526 3.16 26.01 4.24
N GLU A 527 1.94 26.44 3.90
CA GLU A 527 0.76 26.23 4.75
C GLU A 527 0.44 24.74 4.96
N SER A 528 0.50 23.93 3.91
CA SER A 528 0.29 22.49 4.00
C SER A 528 1.42 21.79 4.78
N ALA A 529 2.67 22.23 4.59
CA ALA A 529 3.82 21.70 5.33
C ALA A 529 3.70 22.01 6.82
N ASP A 530 3.31 23.24 7.17
CA ASP A 530 3.10 23.68 8.55
C ASP A 530 1.97 22.92 9.23
N ALA A 531 0.81 22.79 8.56
CA ALA A 531 -0.32 22.03 9.07
C ALA A 531 0.07 20.56 9.34
N ALA A 532 0.83 19.95 8.44
CA ALA A 532 1.31 18.59 8.61
C ALA A 532 2.33 18.45 9.76
N ALA A 533 3.29 19.37 9.87
CA ALA A 533 4.28 19.36 10.95
C ALA A 533 3.61 19.50 12.32
N ARG A 534 2.66 20.44 12.48
CA ARG A 534 1.90 20.61 13.74
C ARG A 534 1.05 19.40 14.10
N TRP A 535 0.40 18.81 13.10
CA TRP A 535 -0.36 17.57 13.28
C TRP A 535 0.55 16.43 13.77
N ILE A 536 1.74 16.28 13.18
CA ILE A 536 2.73 15.28 13.60
C ILE A 536 3.19 15.55 15.04
N LEU A 537 3.56 16.80 15.37
CA LEU A 537 4.00 17.17 16.72
C LEU A 537 2.94 16.83 17.78
N THR A 538 1.67 17.09 17.48
CA THR A 538 0.53 16.75 18.38
C THR A 538 0.49 15.25 18.68
N PHE A 539 0.69 14.37 17.69
CA PHE A 539 0.65 12.93 17.90
C PHE A 539 1.97 12.34 18.43
N CYS A 540 3.09 13.02 18.25
CA CYS A 540 4.33 12.70 18.97
C CYS A 540 4.15 12.87 20.49
N ASP A 541 3.24 13.73 20.95
CA ASP A 541 2.90 13.90 22.37
C ASP A 541 1.92 12.85 22.89
N ASP A 542 1.02 12.35 22.02
CA ASP A 542 -0.01 11.38 22.37
C ASP A 542 -0.05 10.21 21.36
N LEU A 543 1.02 9.41 21.37
CA LEU A 543 1.09 8.17 20.61
C LEU A 543 -0.09 7.21 20.93
N PRO A 544 -0.57 7.08 22.19
CA PRO A 544 -1.77 6.30 22.50
C PRO A 544 -3.02 6.79 21.75
N ALA A 545 -3.26 8.09 21.61
CA ALA A 545 -4.38 8.61 20.82
C ALA A 545 -4.25 8.27 19.34
N PHE A 546 -3.04 8.36 18.77
CA PHE A 546 -2.79 7.90 17.39
C PHE A 546 -3.13 6.42 17.24
N ALA A 547 -2.63 5.59 18.17
CA ALA A 547 -2.84 4.15 18.17
C ALA A 547 -4.32 3.77 18.33
N ALA A 548 -5.05 4.50 19.18
CA ALA A 548 -6.48 4.29 19.40
C ALA A 548 -7.29 4.60 18.14
N ARG A 549 -6.95 5.69 17.44
CA ARG A 549 -7.63 6.13 16.22
C ARG A 549 -7.36 5.24 15.01
N PHE A 550 -6.09 4.99 14.69
CA PHE A 550 -5.70 4.33 13.43
C PHE A 550 -5.36 2.84 13.56
N ARG A 551 -5.10 2.36 14.79
CA ARG A 551 -4.70 0.96 15.08
C ARG A 551 -3.49 0.45 14.25
N PRO A 552 -2.47 1.28 13.96
CA PRO A 552 -1.48 1.02 12.91
C PRO A 552 -0.70 -0.30 13.07
N MET A 553 -0.24 -0.88 11.97
CA MET A 553 0.63 -2.08 11.94
C MET A 553 2.11 -1.73 11.70
N PHE A 554 2.52 -0.50 12.03
CA PHE A 554 3.88 0.01 11.84
C PHE A 554 4.34 0.75 13.10
N ASN A 555 5.66 1.00 13.21
CA ASN A 555 6.21 1.79 14.31
C ASN A 555 5.79 3.27 14.13
N ILE A 556 4.91 3.74 15.02
CA ILE A 556 4.29 5.08 14.94
C ILE A 556 5.36 6.17 15.05
N HIS A 557 6.19 6.11 16.09
CA HIS A 557 7.20 7.13 16.38
C HIS A 557 8.17 7.32 15.21
N SER A 558 8.66 6.22 14.66
CA SER A 558 9.60 6.24 13.54
C SER A 558 9.00 6.88 12.29
N ILE A 559 7.76 6.51 11.91
CA ILE A 559 7.11 7.07 10.71
C ILE A 559 6.77 8.56 10.89
N LEU A 560 6.31 8.97 12.08
CA LEU A 560 6.04 10.37 12.38
C LEU A 560 7.34 11.21 12.35
N SER A 561 8.41 10.71 12.96
CA SER A 561 9.70 11.42 13.00
C SER A 561 10.35 11.51 11.62
N ASP A 562 10.27 10.46 10.80
CA ASP A 562 10.76 10.48 9.41
C ASP A 562 9.99 11.51 8.56
N ALA A 563 8.68 11.60 8.73
CA ALA A 563 7.88 12.63 8.06
C ALA A 563 8.24 14.04 8.55
N LEU A 564 8.37 14.24 9.86
CA LEU A 564 8.75 15.53 10.44
C LEU A 564 10.12 15.98 9.92
N ALA A 565 11.11 15.08 9.90
CA ALA A 565 12.46 15.39 9.43
C ALA A 565 12.49 15.91 7.99
N GLU A 566 11.67 15.36 7.08
CA GLU A 566 11.59 15.84 5.70
C GLU A 566 10.77 17.14 5.55
N LEU A 567 9.88 17.46 6.49
CA LEU A 567 9.12 18.71 6.50
C LEU A 567 9.91 19.89 7.08
N VAL A 568 10.81 19.67 8.05
CA VAL A 568 11.63 20.71 8.71
C VAL A 568 12.28 21.71 7.72
N PRO A 569 12.85 21.29 6.57
CA PRO A 569 13.48 22.23 5.64
C PRO A 569 12.51 23.13 4.86
N VAL A 570 11.20 22.83 4.89
CA VAL A 570 10.18 23.47 4.04
C VAL A 570 9.06 24.17 4.83
N VAL A 571 8.98 23.98 6.14
CA VAL A 571 8.06 24.72 7.02
C VAL A 571 8.45 26.19 7.14
N THR A 572 7.51 27.01 7.60
CA THR A 572 7.76 28.43 7.89
C THR A 572 8.66 28.59 9.12
N PRO A 573 9.31 29.76 9.30
CA PRO A 573 10.13 30.03 10.49
C PRO A 573 9.35 29.90 11.81
N GLU A 574 8.06 30.21 11.81
CA GLU A 574 7.19 30.10 13.00
C GLU A 574 7.04 28.63 13.42
N THR A 575 6.68 27.76 12.47
CA THR A 575 6.54 26.32 12.75
C THR A 575 7.88 25.65 13.03
N LEU A 576 8.97 26.13 12.43
CA LEU A 576 10.32 25.66 12.74
C LEU A 576 10.69 25.91 14.21
N LEU A 577 10.30 27.05 14.78
CA LEU A 577 10.48 27.33 16.21
C LEU A 577 9.66 26.37 17.07
N GLU A 578 8.43 26.03 16.68
CA GLU A 578 7.64 25.01 17.40
C GLU A 578 8.33 23.64 17.43
N VAL A 579 9.02 23.26 16.34
CA VAL A 579 9.84 22.03 16.30
C VAL A 579 11.05 22.13 17.24
N VAL A 580 11.74 23.28 17.25
CA VAL A 580 12.87 23.54 18.15
C VAL A 580 12.43 23.49 19.61
N ASP A 581 11.37 24.21 19.96
CA ASP A 581 10.77 24.21 21.30
C ASP A 581 10.42 22.79 21.73
N ARG A 582 9.86 21.99 20.81
CA ARG A 582 9.55 20.60 21.10
C ARG A 582 10.81 19.81 21.43
N VAL A 583 11.85 19.87 20.60
CA VAL A 583 13.13 19.17 20.84
C VAL A 583 13.73 19.55 22.19
N VAL A 584 13.74 20.85 22.52
CA VAL A 584 14.26 21.38 23.79
C VAL A 584 13.46 20.85 24.98
N SER A 585 12.13 20.73 24.84
CA SER A 585 11.24 20.24 25.89
C SER A 585 11.30 18.72 26.14
N LEU A 586 11.92 17.94 25.24
CA LEU A 586 11.98 16.50 25.37
C LEU A 586 12.79 16.10 26.62
N PRO A 587 12.34 15.09 27.39
CA PRO A 587 13.20 14.48 28.39
C PRO A 587 14.42 13.82 27.72
N PRO A 588 15.50 13.52 28.46
CA PRO A 588 16.57 12.69 27.95
C PRO A 588 16.05 11.37 27.36
N GLN A 589 16.54 11.02 26.17
CA GLN A 589 16.13 9.85 25.39
C GLN A 589 17.17 8.74 25.57
N ASP A 590 16.91 7.82 26.50
CA ASP A 590 17.76 6.66 26.76
C ASP A 590 17.47 5.47 25.81
N ASP A 591 16.27 5.44 25.19
CA ASP A 591 15.94 4.51 24.11
C ASP A 591 16.66 4.86 22.80
N GLN A 592 17.42 3.91 22.28
CA GLN A 592 18.19 4.08 21.04
C GLN A 592 17.31 4.33 19.81
N GLY A 593 16.11 3.77 19.75
CA GLY A 593 15.19 3.99 18.62
C GLY A 593 14.68 5.43 18.59
N TRP A 594 14.25 5.94 19.73
CA TRP A 594 13.77 7.32 19.85
C TRP A 594 14.89 8.33 19.68
N ALA A 595 16.07 8.06 20.24
CA ALA A 595 17.27 8.87 20.05
C ALA A 595 17.65 8.97 18.56
N HIS A 596 17.64 7.82 17.85
CA HIS A 596 17.89 7.79 16.40
C HIS A 596 16.87 8.61 15.60
N ASP A 597 15.59 8.50 15.95
CA ASP A 597 14.50 9.21 15.28
C ASP A 597 14.59 10.73 15.46
N TRP A 598 14.82 11.22 16.69
CA TRP A 598 15.01 12.65 16.96
C TRP A 598 16.31 13.20 16.38
N ALA A 599 17.39 12.41 16.37
CA ALA A 599 18.64 12.79 15.72
C ALA A 599 18.43 13.12 14.23
N LYS A 600 17.56 12.38 13.52
CA LYS A 600 17.19 12.68 12.12
C LYS A 600 16.49 14.03 11.98
N VAL A 601 15.57 14.36 12.89
CA VAL A 601 14.86 15.66 12.88
C VAL A 601 15.83 16.82 13.14
N ILE A 602 16.66 16.72 14.18
CA ILE A 602 17.58 17.79 14.59
C ILE A 602 18.63 18.08 13.50
N LYS A 603 19.14 17.04 12.82
CA LYS A 603 20.07 17.20 11.68
C LYS A 603 19.52 18.04 10.52
N ARG A 604 18.19 18.23 10.46
CA ARG A 604 17.53 19.02 9.41
C ARG A 604 17.24 20.46 9.84
N VAL A 605 17.35 20.78 11.14
CA VAL A 605 17.14 22.12 11.66
C VAL A 605 18.35 23.01 11.33
N PRO A 606 18.16 24.18 10.70
CA PRO A 606 19.24 25.13 10.42
C PRO A 606 19.97 25.59 11.69
N GLU A 607 21.28 25.81 11.61
CA GLU A 607 22.10 26.23 12.76
C GLU A 607 21.66 27.57 13.37
N ASP A 608 21.15 28.48 12.54
CA ASP A 608 20.66 29.82 12.92
C ASP A 608 19.26 29.81 13.55
N ALA A 609 18.57 28.68 13.54
CA ALA A 609 17.27 28.53 14.21
C ALA A 609 17.40 28.33 15.73
N TRP A 610 18.58 27.93 16.22
CA TRP A 610 18.81 27.64 17.65
C TRP A 610 19.23 28.89 18.41
N SER A 611 18.43 29.30 19.40
CA SER A 611 18.76 30.41 20.30
C SER A 611 19.83 30.04 21.33
N VAL A 612 20.33 31.04 22.06
CA VAL A 612 21.27 30.83 23.17
C VAL A 612 20.62 30.03 24.31
N ASP A 613 19.36 30.34 24.63
CA ASP A 613 18.63 29.68 25.72
C ASP A 613 18.35 28.21 25.38
N ASP A 614 18.04 27.89 24.13
CA ASP A 614 17.86 26.51 23.65
C ASP A 614 19.13 25.69 23.88
N ARG A 615 20.29 26.25 23.52
CA ARG A 615 21.60 25.60 23.70
C ARG A 615 21.91 25.36 25.17
N VAL A 616 21.59 26.31 26.05
CA VAL A 616 21.75 26.13 27.51
C VAL A 616 20.86 25.00 28.02
N ALA A 617 19.60 24.95 27.59
CA ALA A 617 18.67 23.90 27.97
C ALA A 617 19.15 22.52 27.49
N LEU A 618 19.60 22.40 26.24
CA LEU A 618 20.13 21.15 25.68
C LEU A 618 21.42 20.70 26.39
N ALA A 619 22.33 21.62 26.72
CA ALA A 619 23.56 21.30 27.45
C ALA A 619 23.28 20.71 28.84
N SER A 620 22.17 21.10 29.48
CA SER A 620 21.80 20.60 30.81
C SER A 620 21.45 19.10 30.84
N ARG A 621 21.16 18.50 29.67
CA ARG A 621 20.86 17.05 29.54
C ARG A 621 22.09 16.17 29.76
N GLY A 622 23.30 16.71 29.56
CA GLY A 622 24.57 16.03 29.83
C GLY A 622 24.74 14.71 29.05
N GLN A 623 24.98 13.61 29.76
CA GLN A 623 25.22 12.28 29.18
C GLN A 623 23.99 11.36 29.25
N ALA A 624 22.81 11.91 29.53
CA ALA A 624 21.59 11.13 29.74
C ALA A 624 20.98 10.62 28.42
N ASP A 625 21.30 11.26 27.29
CA ASP A 625 20.85 10.84 25.96
C ASP A 625 21.72 9.72 25.38
N HIS A 626 21.08 8.83 24.63
CA HIS A 626 21.79 7.80 23.87
C HIS A 626 22.71 8.41 22.80
N PHE A 627 23.74 7.66 22.37
CA PHE A 627 24.88 8.21 21.62
C PHE A 627 24.50 8.96 20.33
N GLU A 628 23.56 8.46 19.53
CA GLU A 628 23.22 9.11 18.25
C GLU A 628 22.58 10.49 18.43
N LEU A 629 21.72 10.66 19.43
CA LEU A 629 21.13 11.97 19.73
C LEU A 629 22.18 12.91 20.31
N ARG A 630 22.99 12.42 21.24
CA ARG A 630 24.09 13.18 21.86
C ARG A 630 25.07 13.71 20.81
N GLU A 631 25.46 12.90 19.83
CA GLU A 631 26.36 13.32 18.75
C GLU A 631 25.80 14.50 17.94
N VAL A 632 24.49 14.53 17.69
CA VAL A 632 23.86 15.65 16.97
C VAL A 632 23.72 16.87 17.87
N LEU A 633 23.38 16.68 19.14
CA LEU A 633 23.31 17.78 20.11
C LEU A 633 24.69 18.43 20.31
N ASP A 634 25.77 17.65 20.32
CA ASP A 634 27.13 18.17 20.39
C ASP A 634 27.43 19.14 19.24
N ALA A 635 26.97 18.84 18.01
CA ALA A 635 27.12 19.73 16.85
C ALA A 635 26.33 21.03 17.03
N VAL A 636 25.10 20.93 17.54
CA VAL A 636 24.28 22.11 17.89
C VAL A 636 24.99 22.95 18.94
N LEU A 637 25.51 22.37 20.02
CA LEU A 637 26.19 23.11 21.09
C LEU A 637 27.49 23.77 20.61
N ALA A 638 28.32 23.06 19.85
CA ALA A 638 29.62 23.53 19.38
C ALA A 638 29.56 24.71 18.39
N ALA A 639 28.44 24.94 17.73
CA ALA A 639 28.24 26.09 16.85
C ALA A 639 28.10 27.42 17.63
N GLY A 640 27.73 27.39 18.92
CA GLY A 640 27.44 28.59 19.72
C GLY A 640 28.20 28.70 21.04
N ASP A 641 28.89 27.64 21.49
CA ASP A 641 29.64 27.61 22.75
C ASP A 641 31.10 27.21 22.52
N SER A 642 32.02 28.11 22.90
CA SER A 642 33.46 27.90 22.78
C SER A 642 33.98 26.78 23.69
N GLN A 643 33.33 26.54 24.84
CA GLN A 643 33.71 25.44 25.74
C GLN A 643 33.29 24.09 25.15
N ALA A 644 32.08 23.99 24.61
CA ALA A 644 31.63 22.79 23.89
C ALA A 644 32.51 22.51 22.66
N ARG A 645 32.89 23.55 21.90
CA ARG A 645 33.79 23.44 20.75
C ARG A 645 35.19 22.96 21.14
N GLU A 646 35.74 23.39 22.29
CA GLU A 646 37.03 22.89 22.79
C GLU A 646 36.93 21.46 23.34
N ALA A 647 35.80 21.08 23.95
CA ALA A 647 35.55 19.70 24.37
C ALA A 647 35.51 18.72 23.16
N LEU A 648 34.94 19.15 22.03
CA LEU A 648 35.01 18.40 20.78
C LEU A 648 36.46 18.28 20.28
N ARG A 649 37.26 19.34 20.32
CA ARG A 649 38.68 19.27 19.93
C ARG A 649 39.46 18.24 20.74
N GLU A 650 39.25 18.18 22.04
CA GLU A 650 39.92 17.19 22.89
C GLU A 650 39.51 15.75 22.53
N ARG A 651 38.22 15.50 22.24
CA ARG A 651 37.76 14.19 21.73
C ARG A 651 38.33 13.86 20.35
N ILE A 652 38.43 14.85 19.46
CA ILE A 652 39.06 14.72 18.15
C ILE A 652 40.54 14.32 18.29
N ARG A 653 41.29 14.95 19.21
CA ARG A 653 42.68 14.55 19.53
C ARG A 653 42.79 13.09 19.97
N GLN A 654 41.76 12.57 20.63
CA GLN A 654 41.67 11.18 21.08
C GLN A 654 41.17 10.21 19.98
N GLY A 655 40.86 10.71 18.78
CA GLY A 655 40.46 9.90 17.63
C GLY A 655 38.95 9.67 17.51
N ASP A 656 38.12 10.46 18.18
CA ASP A 656 36.66 10.39 18.06
C ASP A 656 36.20 11.04 16.74
N LEU A 657 35.78 10.20 15.78
CA LEU A 657 35.32 10.63 14.46
C LEU A 657 33.90 11.19 14.48
N ALA A 658 33.06 10.87 15.47
CA ALA A 658 31.75 11.48 15.60
C ALA A 658 31.89 12.93 16.10
N ALA A 659 32.85 13.18 17.00
CA ALA A 659 33.23 14.53 17.40
C ALA A 659 33.78 15.36 16.22
N LEU A 660 34.48 14.72 15.28
CA LEU A 660 34.96 15.35 14.05
C LEU A 660 33.80 15.74 13.11
N ASP A 661 32.80 14.85 12.93
CA ASP A 661 31.60 15.14 12.12
C ASP A 661 30.77 16.29 12.72
N ALA A 662 30.72 16.40 14.05
CA ALA A 662 30.09 17.50 14.76
C ALA A 662 30.89 18.83 14.70
N PHE A 663 32.14 18.82 14.22
CA PHE A 663 33.02 19.98 14.18
C PHE A 663 32.87 20.72 12.85
N SER A 664 31.94 21.68 12.82
CA SER A 664 31.44 22.39 11.61
C SER A 664 32.49 22.74 10.54
N ASP A 665 33.56 23.44 10.90
CA ASP A 665 34.64 23.86 9.97
C ASP A 665 35.97 23.22 10.35
N LEU A 666 36.39 22.23 9.55
CA LEU A 666 37.63 21.50 9.76
C LEU A 666 38.88 22.39 9.63
N ARG A 667 38.79 23.57 9.00
CA ARG A 667 39.90 24.52 8.89
C ARG A 667 40.24 25.18 10.23
N ASP A 668 39.31 25.18 11.18
CA ASP A 668 39.49 25.76 12.52
C ASP A 668 40.19 24.82 13.52
N LEU A 669 40.63 23.64 13.07
CA LEU A 669 41.37 22.69 13.91
C LEU A 669 42.80 23.18 14.16
N ASP A 670 43.25 23.08 15.41
CA ASP A 670 44.64 23.35 15.77
C ASP A 670 45.59 22.27 15.25
N SER A 671 46.88 22.58 15.16
CA SER A 671 47.87 21.68 14.54
C SER A 671 47.98 20.32 15.25
N ASP A 672 47.79 20.27 16.56
CA ASP A 672 47.90 19.02 17.34
C ASP A 672 46.69 18.12 17.04
N SER A 673 45.48 18.71 17.02
CA SER A 673 44.23 18.03 16.63
C SER A 673 44.28 17.49 15.20
N VAL A 674 44.83 18.26 14.26
CA VAL A 674 45.02 17.81 12.86
C VAL A 674 45.97 16.61 12.80
N HIS A 675 47.16 16.69 13.43
CA HIS A 675 48.14 15.60 13.38
C HIS A 675 47.62 14.30 14.03
N ALA A 676 46.89 14.41 15.14
CA ALA A 676 46.26 13.28 15.80
C ALA A 676 45.19 12.64 14.91
N THR A 677 44.29 13.44 14.33
CA THR A 677 43.21 12.98 13.45
C THR A 677 43.76 12.28 12.21
N MET A 678 44.73 12.89 11.53
CA MET A 678 45.40 12.30 10.36
C MET A 678 46.05 10.95 10.68
N SER A 679 46.63 10.83 11.87
CA SER A 679 47.25 9.57 12.31
C SER A 679 46.21 8.49 12.60
N HIS A 680 45.10 8.82 13.25
CA HIS A 680 43.99 7.89 13.50
C HIS A 680 43.31 7.44 12.21
N LEU A 681 43.01 8.36 11.29
CA LEU A 681 42.44 8.04 9.98
C LEU A 681 43.36 7.13 9.17
N GLY A 682 44.67 7.44 9.13
CA GLY A 682 45.67 6.60 8.47
C GLY A 682 45.68 5.17 9.04
N ALA A 683 45.75 5.03 10.37
CA ALA A 683 45.74 3.71 11.02
C ALA A 683 44.43 2.94 10.78
N ALA A 684 43.29 3.63 10.72
CA ALA A 684 42.01 3.01 10.40
C ALA A 684 41.97 2.49 8.95
N ILE A 685 42.51 3.27 8.01
CA ILE A 685 42.63 2.88 6.60
C ILE A 685 43.61 1.70 6.46
N ASP A 686 44.74 1.70 7.15
CA ASP A 686 45.69 0.57 7.14
C ASP A 686 45.02 -0.71 7.66
N LYS A 687 44.22 -0.61 8.72
CA LYS A 687 43.42 -1.74 9.22
C LYS A 687 42.40 -2.20 8.19
N GLN A 688 41.73 -1.27 7.50
CA GLN A 688 40.77 -1.59 6.45
C GLN A 688 41.45 -2.29 5.27
N ILE A 689 42.59 -1.81 4.79
CA ILE A 689 43.40 -2.43 3.74
C ILE A 689 43.74 -3.87 4.11
N ASN A 690 44.17 -4.11 5.36
CA ASN A 690 44.50 -5.45 5.84
C ASN A 690 43.28 -6.39 5.87
N VAL A 691 42.09 -5.88 6.19
CA VAL A 691 40.83 -6.64 6.16
C VAL A 691 40.42 -6.96 4.72
N LEU A 692 40.51 -5.99 3.81
CA LEU A 692 40.20 -6.14 2.39
C LEU A 692 41.13 -7.15 1.70
N ARG A 693 42.43 -7.11 2.01
CA ARG A 693 43.43 -8.08 1.51
C ARG A 693 43.13 -9.52 1.95
N ARG A 694 42.36 -9.72 3.02
CA ARG A 694 41.87 -11.03 3.48
C ARG A 694 40.53 -11.43 2.87
N GLY A 695 40.04 -10.68 1.89
CA GLY A 695 38.75 -10.91 1.24
C GLY A 695 37.54 -10.60 2.12
N SER A 696 37.72 -9.84 3.21
CA SER A 696 36.64 -9.45 4.13
C SER A 696 36.36 -7.95 3.99
N SER A 697 35.14 -7.53 4.30
CA SER A 697 34.75 -6.12 4.39
C SER A 697 33.80 -5.91 5.56
N ALA A 698 33.91 -4.78 6.26
CA ALA A 698 32.93 -4.37 7.24
C ALA A 698 31.75 -3.69 6.51
N HIS A 699 30.54 -4.21 6.70
CA HIS A 699 29.33 -3.73 6.01
C HIS A 699 28.81 -2.38 6.55
N ARG A 700 29.36 -1.87 7.66
CA ARG A 700 29.02 -0.57 8.27
C ARG A 700 30.24 -0.03 9.00
N GLY A 701 30.68 1.17 8.64
CA GLY A 701 31.80 1.87 9.26
C GLY A 701 31.88 3.31 8.76
N LEU A 702 32.54 4.17 9.53
CA LEU A 702 32.80 5.56 9.16
C LEU A 702 33.67 5.65 7.90
N ASP A 703 33.36 6.59 7.01
CA ASP A 703 34.09 6.86 5.76
C ASP A 703 35.43 7.56 6.06
N CYS A 704 36.36 6.80 6.67
CA CYS A 704 37.65 7.31 7.10
C CYS A 704 38.49 7.80 5.90
N ALA A 705 38.43 7.09 4.78
CA ALA A 705 39.14 7.44 3.57
C ALA A 705 38.59 8.71 2.92
N GLY A 706 37.26 8.83 2.77
CA GLY A 706 36.66 10.07 2.31
C GLY A 706 36.96 11.26 3.23
N THR A 707 36.93 11.06 4.55
CA THR A 707 37.27 12.09 5.54
C THR A 707 38.73 12.54 5.41
N LEU A 708 39.65 11.60 5.20
CA LEU A 708 41.07 11.91 5.03
C LEU A 708 41.35 12.75 3.77
N VAL A 709 40.58 12.56 2.68
CA VAL A 709 40.69 13.43 1.49
C VAL A 709 40.39 14.89 1.86
N VAL A 710 39.31 15.14 2.58
CA VAL A 710 38.91 16.50 3.01
C VAL A 710 39.96 17.11 3.93
N MET A 711 40.46 16.32 4.88
CA MET A 711 41.50 16.75 5.81
C MET A 711 42.81 17.09 5.09
N ASN A 712 43.25 16.27 4.13
CA ASN A 712 44.49 16.49 3.39
C ASN A 712 44.46 17.78 2.57
N VAL A 713 43.32 18.07 1.93
CA VAL A 713 43.11 19.31 1.16
C VAL A 713 43.02 20.52 2.09
N SER A 714 42.32 20.39 3.21
CA SER A 714 42.15 21.48 4.18
C SER A 714 43.45 21.82 4.92
N HIS A 715 44.34 20.84 5.12
CA HIS A 715 45.58 20.97 5.89
C HIS A 715 46.81 20.42 5.13
N PRO A 716 47.27 21.08 4.05
CA PRO A 716 48.33 20.54 3.17
C PRO A 716 49.66 20.25 3.89
N GLY A 717 49.98 21.04 4.93
CA GLY A 717 51.22 20.89 5.71
C GLY A 717 51.30 19.61 6.56
N ALA A 718 50.16 18.97 6.84
CA ALA A 718 50.08 17.73 7.62
C ALA A 718 49.48 16.56 6.81
N ALA A 719 49.31 16.75 5.50
CA ALA A 719 48.60 15.81 4.63
C ALA A 719 49.27 14.44 4.56
N ARG A 720 48.45 13.38 4.58
CA ARG A 720 48.86 11.97 4.45
C ARG A 720 48.11 11.30 3.31
N TRP A 721 48.71 11.30 2.13
CA TRP A 721 48.10 10.73 0.92
C TRP A 721 48.40 9.25 0.70
N ASP A 722 49.51 8.73 1.24
CA ASP A 722 49.95 7.35 0.98
C ASP A 722 48.91 6.28 1.37
N PRO A 723 48.22 6.35 2.54
CA PRO A 723 47.17 5.37 2.87
C PRO A 723 46.01 5.37 1.87
N LEU A 724 45.66 6.54 1.30
CA LEU A 724 44.59 6.64 0.30
C LEU A 724 44.99 6.02 -1.03
N ILE A 725 46.21 6.29 -1.47
CA ILE A 725 46.77 5.71 -2.69
C ILE A 725 46.80 4.18 -2.55
N GLU A 726 47.29 3.67 -1.42
CA GLU A 726 47.33 2.23 -1.16
C GLU A 726 45.93 1.61 -1.14
N LEU A 727 44.95 2.25 -0.48
CA LEU A 727 43.57 1.77 -0.43
C LEU A 727 42.94 1.67 -1.82
N LEU A 728 43.10 2.69 -2.66
CA LEU A 728 42.55 2.72 -4.03
C LEU A 728 43.18 1.65 -4.94
N SER A 729 44.41 1.24 -4.65
CA SER A 729 45.09 0.15 -5.38
C SER A 729 44.72 -1.26 -4.89
N VAL A 730 43.93 -1.41 -3.82
CA VAL A 730 43.56 -2.74 -3.32
C VAL A 730 42.53 -3.40 -4.25
N ARG A 731 42.92 -4.52 -4.86
CA ARG A 731 41.97 -5.41 -5.55
C ARG A 731 41.13 -6.18 -4.54
N ALA A 732 39.98 -5.62 -4.20
CA ALA A 732 38.99 -6.23 -3.32
C ALA A 732 37.78 -6.79 -4.11
N PRO A 733 37.11 -7.82 -3.58
CA PRO A 733 35.84 -8.30 -4.14
C PRO A 733 34.68 -7.30 -3.95
N PHE A 734 34.87 -6.28 -3.10
CA PHE A 734 33.88 -5.22 -2.81
C PHE A 734 34.47 -3.86 -3.14
N VAL A 735 33.66 -2.93 -3.66
CA VAL A 735 34.06 -1.58 -4.07
C VAL A 735 33.19 -0.48 -3.44
N ASN A 736 32.05 -0.81 -2.83
CA ASN A 736 31.15 0.18 -2.21
C ASN A 736 31.82 1.06 -1.14
N HIS A 737 32.84 0.55 -0.45
CA HIS A 737 33.61 1.30 0.54
C HIS A 737 34.36 2.51 -0.04
N LEU A 738 34.54 2.57 -1.37
CA LEU A 738 35.23 3.67 -2.06
C LEU A 738 34.30 4.81 -2.48
N ILE A 739 32.98 4.65 -2.37
CA ILE A 739 32.00 5.65 -2.84
C ILE A 739 32.27 7.03 -2.21
N GLY A 740 32.52 7.05 -0.91
CA GLY A 740 32.81 8.27 -0.15
C GLY A 740 34.11 8.94 -0.57
N THR A 741 35.20 8.18 -0.64
CA THR A 741 36.52 8.61 -1.13
C THR A 741 36.44 9.18 -2.54
N LEU A 742 35.84 8.46 -3.50
CA LEU A 742 35.73 8.89 -4.89
C LEU A 742 34.86 10.15 -5.03
N ARG A 743 33.79 10.27 -4.24
CA ARG A 743 32.96 11.48 -4.19
C ARG A 743 33.77 12.70 -3.73
N ASN A 744 34.61 12.55 -2.71
CA ASN A 744 35.41 13.66 -2.19
C ASN A 744 36.59 13.99 -3.13
N LEU A 745 37.24 13.00 -3.76
CA LEU A 745 38.24 13.24 -4.80
C LEU A 745 37.64 13.95 -6.02
N ARG A 746 36.43 13.59 -6.44
CA ARG A 746 35.71 14.34 -7.49
C ARG A 746 35.47 15.81 -7.11
N ARG A 747 35.25 16.09 -5.83
CA ARG A 747 34.92 17.44 -5.33
C ARG A 747 36.16 18.32 -5.17
N PHE A 748 37.27 17.75 -4.70
CA PHE A 748 38.48 18.49 -4.32
C PHE A 748 39.71 18.10 -5.16
N GLY A 749 39.50 17.48 -6.31
CA GLY A 749 40.58 16.96 -7.17
C GLY A 749 41.55 18.05 -7.62
N ASP A 750 41.02 19.24 -7.96
CA ASP A 750 41.80 20.41 -8.38
C ASP A 750 42.75 20.92 -7.28
N ASP A 751 42.44 20.61 -6.01
CA ASP A 751 43.25 21.00 -4.84
C ASP A 751 44.29 19.93 -4.45
N VAL A 752 44.34 18.80 -5.16
CA VAL A 752 45.31 17.73 -4.90
C VAL A 752 46.68 18.13 -5.47
N PRO A 753 47.79 18.05 -4.71
CA PRO A 753 49.12 18.40 -5.23
C PRO A 753 49.54 17.54 -6.43
N ASP A 754 50.16 18.13 -7.46
CA ASP A 754 50.56 17.46 -8.72
C ASP A 754 51.30 16.12 -8.53
N ILE A 755 52.20 16.06 -7.53
CA ILE A 755 52.97 14.85 -7.21
C ILE A 755 52.05 13.71 -6.72
N VAL A 756 50.99 14.06 -5.99
CA VAL A 756 49.99 13.11 -5.50
C VAL A 756 49.01 12.77 -6.63
N ALA A 757 48.57 13.77 -7.40
CA ALA A 757 47.70 13.59 -8.56
C ALA A 757 48.27 12.54 -9.52
N THR A 758 49.56 12.67 -9.87
CA THR A 758 50.28 11.70 -10.71
C THR A 758 50.22 10.27 -10.16
N LYS A 759 50.27 10.08 -8.84
CA LYS A 759 50.20 8.75 -8.20
C LYS A 759 48.77 8.19 -8.14
N LEU A 760 47.75 9.05 -8.21
CA LEU A 760 46.34 8.67 -8.18
C LEU A 760 45.80 8.27 -9.56
N VAL A 761 46.46 8.68 -10.65
CA VAL A 761 46.03 8.40 -12.03
C VAL A 761 45.83 6.90 -12.26
N ASP A 762 46.84 6.07 -11.98
CA ASP A 762 46.76 4.63 -12.26
C ASP A 762 45.70 3.90 -11.40
N PRO A 763 45.63 4.08 -10.07
CA PRO A 763 44.57 3.50 -9.26
C PRO A 763 43.17 3.90 -9.70
N LEU A 764 42.95 5.19 -10.03
CA LEU A 764 41.65 5.69 -10.46
C LEU A 764 41.28 5.18 -11.86
N ARG A 765 42.23 5.09 -12.80
CA ARG A 765 42.00 4.50 -14.13
C ARG A 765 41.68 3.01 -14.04
N GLU A 766 42.35 2.27 -13.15
CA GLU A 766 42.03 0.86 -12.89
C GLU A 766 40.60 0.70 -12.34
N LEU A 767 40.18 1.55 -11.41
CA LEU A 767 38.80 1.54 -10.89
C LEU A 767 37.77 2.00 -11.93
N MET A 768 38.11 2.96 -12.79
CA MET A 768 37.25 3.41 -13.89
C MET A 768 36.97 2.27 -14.88
N THR A 769 37.94 1.40 -15.12
CA THR A 769 37.81 0.32 -16.11
C THR A 769 37.28 -0.98 -15.49
N THR A 770 37.68 -1.29 -14.26
CA THR A 770 37.41 -2.59 -13.64
C THR A 770 36.54 -2.50 -12.39
N GLY A 771 36.06 -1.33 -11.97
CA GLY A 771 35.33 -1.11 -10.72
C GLY A 771 33.90 -1.66 -10.62
N ASP A 772 33.57 -2.71 -11.38
CA ASP A 772 32.29 -3.41 -11.34
C ASP A 772 32.44 -4.76 -10.62
N ARG A 773 31.56 -5.05 -9.67
CA ARG A 773 31.55 -6.29 -8.88
C ARG A 773 30.13 -6.82 -8.83
N ASP A 774 29.92 -8.02 -9.37
CA ASP A 774 28.66 -8.73 -9.20
C ASP A 774 28.77 -9.72 -8.04
N LEU A 775 28.14 -9.40 -6.91
CA LEU A 775 28.15 -10.22 -5.70
C LEU A 775 26.81 -10.92 -5.57
N SER A 776 26.78 -12.25 -5.68
CA SER A 776 25.53 -13.02 -5.75
C SER A 776 24.55 -12.80 -4.58
N ILE A 777 25.03 -12.34 -3.41
CA ILE A 777 24.24 -12.09 -2.20
C ILE A 777 24.00 -10.59 -1.96
N PHE A 778 24.94 -9.73 -2.35
CA PHE A 778 24.91 -8.29 -2.03
C PHE A 778 24.54 -7.40 -3.22
N GLY A 779 24.32 -8.00 -4.39
CA GLY A 779 24.00 -7.32 -5.63
C GLY A 779 25.25 -6.80 -6.36
N ARG A 780 25.00 -6.03 -7.41
CA ARG A 780 26.04 -5.40 -8.22
C ARG A 780 26.53 -4.10 -7.56
N GLU A 781 27.82 -3.98 -7.35
CA GLU A 781 28.49 -2.74 -6.92
C GLU A 781 29.29 -2.17 -8.10
N ASP A 782 29.01 -0.93 -8.50
CA ASP A 782 29.71 -0.27 -9.61
C ASP A 782 30.18 1.14 -9.23
N VAL A 783 31.50 1.33 -9.25
CA VAL A 783 32.16 2.62 -8.96
C VAL A 783 32.81 3.25 -10.19
N ARG A 784 32.73 2.65 -11.38
CA ARG A 784 33.46 3.08 -12.58
C ARG A 784 33.21 4.53 -12.95
N GLY A 785 31.94 4.95 -13.00
CA GLY A 785 31.58 6.34 -13.28
C GLY A 785 32.08 7.34 -12.21
N ARG A 786 32.09 6.92 -10.94
CA ARG A 786 32.63 7.76 -9.84
C ARG A 786 34.15 7.87 -9.94
N ALA A 787 34.82 6.79 -10.29
CA ALA A 787 36.27 6.76 -10.52
C ALA A 787 36.66 7.60 -11.74
N ALA A 788 35.90 7.54 -12.84
CA ALA A 788 36.07 8.41 -14.01
C ALA A 788 35.97 9.90 -13.62
N SER A 789 34.93 10.26 -12.86
CA SER A 789 34.73 11.65 -12.42
C SER A 789 35.84 12.11 -11.46
N ALA A 790 36.30 11.22 -10.57
CA ALA A 790 37.42 11.50 -9.66
C ALA A 790 38.75 11.64 -10.41
N LEU A 791 39.01 10.79 -11.40
CA LEU A 791 40.19 10.88 -12.26
C LEU A 791 40.19 12.20 -13.02
N ALA A 792 39.07 12.56 -13.64
CA ALA A 792 38.92 13.81 -14.39
C ALA A 792 39.17 15.06 -13.53
N ALA A 793 38.75 15.03 -12.26
CA ALA A 793 38.98 16.12 -11.32
C ALA A 793 40.44 16.21 -10.84
N VAL A 794 41.18 15.10 -10.85
CA VAL A 794 42.60 15.07 -10.42
C VAL A 794 43.54 15.38 -11.59
N ASP A 795 43.26 14.80 -12.74
CA ASP A 795 44.00 15.02 -14.00
C ASP A 795 43.07 14.73 -15.18
N ILE A 796 42.51 15.79 -15.76
CA ILE A 796 41.59 15.69 -16.88
C ILE A 796 42.24 15.15 -18.16
N ASP A 797 43.54 15.42 -18.34
CA ASP A 797 44.30 15.00 -19.52
C ASP A 797 44.70 13.52 -19.44
N ALA A 798 44.56 12.90 -18.27
CA ALA A 798 44.74 11.46 -18.11
C ALA A 798 43.66 10.62 -18.80
N ILE A 799 42.50 11.20 -19.14
CA ILE A 799 41.42 10.47 -19.81
C ILE A 799 41.60 10.61 -21.32
N THR A 800 41.75 9.48 -22.02
CA THR A 800 41.87 9.45 -23.47
C THR A 800 40.53 9.69 -24.18
N GLU A 801 40.56 9.99 -25.48
CA GLU A 801 39.33 10.14 -26.27
C GLU A 801 38.54 8.84 -26.38
N ASP A 802 39.22 7.70 -26.54
CA ASP A 802 38.58 6.38 -26.62
C ASP A 802 37.89 6.01 -25.30
N GLU A 803 38.51 6.31 -24.16
CA GLU A 803 37.91 6.12 -22.83
C GLU A 803 36.69 7.01 -22.62
N LEU A 804 36.75 8.27 -23.09
CA LEU A 804 35.60 9.17 -23.03
C LEU A 804 34.43 8.66 -23.85
N LEU A 805 34.68 8.23 -25.09
CA LEU A 805 33.65 7.64 -25.96
C LEU A 805 33.04 6.38 -25.32
N ALA A 806 33.85 5.51 -24.72
CA ALA A 806 33.36 4.33 -24.00
C ALA A 806 32.47 4.69 -22.80
N LEU A 807 32.77 5.79 -22.09
CA LEU A 807 31.90 6.29 -21.00
C LEU A 807 30.58 6.85 -21.54
N MET A 808 30.58 7.51 -22.71
CA MET A 808 29.38 8.04 -23.35
C MET A 808 28.43 6.93 -23.84
N GLU A 809 28.98 5.83 -24.34
CA GLU A 809 28.21 4.68 -24.87
C GLU A 809 27.78 3.67 -23.80
N ALA A 810 28.16 3.88 -22.54
CA ALA A 810 27.94 2.90 -21.50
C ALA A 810 26.46 2.75 -21.08
N ASP A 811 26.05 1.52 -20.73
CA ASP A 811 24.72 1.23 -20.20
C ASP A 811 24.48 1.88 -18.82
N ASP A 812 25.53 2.01 -17.99
CA ASP A 812 25.44 2.62 -16.65
C ASP A 812 25.35 4.16 -16.73
N ARG A 813 24.32 4.71 -16.09
CA ARG A 813 24.07 6.15 -16.04
C ARG A 813 25.18 6.95 -15.35
N ASN A 814 25.91 6.39 -14.39
CA ASN A 814 26.95 7.14 -13.67
C ASN A 814 28.19 7.30 -14.55
N GLN A 815 28.48 6.32 -15.42
CA GLN A 815 29.53 6.44 -16.44
C GLN A 815 29.16 7.51 -17.48
N ARG A 816 27.93 7.51 -18.00
CA ARG A 816 27.47 8.57 -18.92
C ARG A 816 27.44 9.96 -18.27
N ALA A 817 27.04 10.03 -16.99
CA ALA A 817 27.13 11.27 -16.21
C ALA A 817 28.59 11.74 -16.06
N ALA A 818 29.54 10.83 -15.80
CA ALA A 818 30.95 11.16 -15.73
C ALA A 818 31.48 11.69 -17.08
N ALA A 819 31.07 11.08 -18.20
CA ALA A 819 31.39 11.57 -19.53
C ALA A 819 30.92 13.02 -19.73
N ALA A 820 29.69 13.33 -19.31
CA ALA A 820 29.18 14.71 -19.34
C ALA A 820 30.02 15.68 -18.49
N GLU A 821 30.48 15.27 -17.30
CA GLU A 821 31.38 16.07 -16.48
C GLU A 821 32.72 16.34 -17.19
N ILE A 822 33.32 15.31 -17.82
CA ILE A 822 34.59 15.41 -18.56
C ILE A 822 34.46 16.30 -19.80
N VAL A 823 33.41 16.11 -20.61
CA VAL A 823 33.14 16.92 -21.80
C VAL A 823 32.99 18.38 -21.43
N ALA A 824 32.26 18.68 -20.35
CA ALA A 824 32.11 20.03 -19.88
C ALA A 824 33.47 20.61 -19.46
N ALA A 825 34.27 19.89 -18.67
CA ALA A 825 35.51 20.41 -18.11
C ALA A 825 36.65 20.63 -19.12
N ARG A 826 36.68 19.94 -20.28
CA ARG A 826 37.72 20.14 -21.30
C ARG A 826 37.63 21.52 -21.98
N SER A 827 38.78 22.08 -22.36
CA SER A 827 38.91 23.44 -22.91
C SER A 827 37.97 23.69 -24.10
N ASN A 828 37.01 24.60 -23.90
CA ASN A 828 35.88 25.00 -24.76
C ASN A 828 34.57 24.22 -24.64
N GLY A 829 34.49 23.16 -23.83
CA GLY A 829 33.31 22.34 -23.57
C GLY A 829 32.51 22.03 -24.85
N ASP A 830 32.78 20.92 -25.54
CA ASP A 830 32.15 20.63 -26.84
C ASP A 830 30.62 20.71 -26.74
N MET A 831 30.08 21.88 -27.11
CA MET A 831 28.66 22.17 -26.95
C MET A 831 27.84 21.21 -27.80
N SER A 832 28.37 20.71 -28.91
CA SER A 832 27.66 19.72 -29.74
C SER A 832 27.46 18.42 -28.98
N ALA A 833 28.50 17.93 -28.29
CA ALA A 833 28.43 16.76 -27.44
C ALA A 833 27.51 17.00 -26.23
N LEU A 834 27.57 18.16 -25.58
CA LEU A 834 26.67 18.51 -24.47
C LEU A 834 25.20 18.60 -24.91
N TYR A 835 24.93 19.15 -26.09
CA TYR A 835 23.59 19.17 -26.69
C TYR A 835 23.10 17.75 -27.02
N ALA A 836 23.97 16.85 -27.47
CA ALA A 836 23.62 15.46 -27.70
C ALA A 836 23.31 14.73 -26.37
N LEU A 837 24.22 14.82 -25.41
CA LEU A 837 24.06 14.21 -24.07
C LEU A 837 22.86 14.80 -23.30
N SER A 838 22.46 16.05 -23.55
CA SER A 838 21.28 16.64 -22.92
C SER A 838 19.96 15.92 -23.24
N ARG A 839 19.98 15.03 -24.25
CA ARG A 839 18.85 14.17 -24.64
C ARG A 839 18.91 12.76 -24.03
N ASP A 840 19.83 12.48 -23.10
CA ASP A 840 19.87 11.19 -22.39
C ASP A 840 18.52 10.87 -21.76
N ASP A 841 18.11 9.60 -21.79
CA ASP A 841 16.84 9.15 -21.22
C ASP A 841 16.82 9.23 -19.69
N ASP A 842 17.98 9.12 -19.03
CA ASP A 842 18.10 9.21 -17.58
C ASP A 842 18.18 10.68 -17.12
N PRO A 843 17.26 11.13 -16.23
CA PRO A 843 17.19 12.53 -15.77
C PRO A 843 18.40 12.92 -14.93
N TRP A 844 19.10 11.95 -14.32
CA TRP A 844 20.31 12.20 -13.56
C TRP A 844 21.43 12.70 -14.48
N VAL A 845 21.61 12.05 -15.63
CA VAL A 845 22.61 12.47 -16.64
C VAL A 845 22.30 13.87 -17.13
N ARG A 846 21.03 14.13 -17.48
CA ARG A 846 20.58 15.49 -17.85
C ARG A 846 20.83 16.50 -16.74
N ALA A 847 20.54 16.17 -15.49
CA ALA A 847 20.74 17.10 -14.38
C ALA A 847 22.22 17.38 -14.09
N VAL A 848 23.12 16.40 -14.27
CA VAL A 848 24.57 16.58 -14.18
C VAL A 848 25.07 17.52 -15.28
N ILE A 849 24.63 17.33 -16.53
CA ILE A 849 24.95 18.25 -17.64
C ILE A 849 24.48 19.66 -17.30
N ALA A 850 23.23 19.82 -16.86
CA ALA A 850 22.68 21.12 -16.51
C ALA A 850 23.48 21.81 -15.40
N ASN A 851 23.89 21.07 -14.36
CA ASN A 851 24.77 21.61 -13.30
C ASN A 851 26.11 22.09 -13.86
N ARG A 852 26.80 21.29 -14.68
CA ARG A 852 28.11 21.64 -15.22
C ARG A 852 28.06 22.82 -16.19
N VAL A 853 27.05 22.84 -17.06
CA VAL A 853 26.84 23.96 -17.99
C VAL A 853 26.43 25.23 -17.23
N ALA A 854 25.64 25.11 -16.16
CA ALA A 854 25.30 26.24 -15.29
C ALA A 854 26.53 26.79 -14.55
N ASP A 855 27.38 25.92 -13.99
CA ASP A 855 28.62 26.32 -13.32
C ASP A 855 29.56 27.10 -14.28
N GLN A 856 29.67 26.65 -15.53
CA GLN A 856 30.41 27.38 -16.57
C GLN A 856 29.75 28.71 -16.93
N ALA A 857 28.43 28.74 -17.08
CA ALA A 857 27.69 29.97 -17.35
C ALA A 857 27.89 31.02 -16.24
N VAL A 858 27.98 30.59 -14.99
CA VAL A 858 28.18 31.46 -13.83
C VAL A 858 29.61 32.02 -13.74
N ARG A 859 30.62 31.21 -14.08
CA ARG A 859 32.05 31.56 -13.95
C ARG A 859 32.66 32.21 -15.20
N SER A 860 32.05 32.01 -16.37
CA SER A 860 32.57 32.50 -17.65
C SER A 860 32.33 34.00 -17.86
N ASP A 861 33.28 34.68 -18.51
CA ASP A 861 33.11 36.05 -19.02
C ASP A 861 32.13 36.14 -20.21
N ARG A 862 31.69 34.98 -20.75
CA ARG A 862 30.75 34.84 -21.87
C ARG A 862 29.59 33.89 -21.52
N PRO A 863 28.71 34.24 -20.56
CA PRO A 863 27.59 33.41 -20.15
C PRO A 863 26.64 33.05 -21.31
N GLU A 864 26.53 33.93 -22.32
CA GLU A 864 25.66 33.76 -23.49
C GLU A 864 25.95 32.50 -24.31
N HIS A 865 27.15 31.93 -24.20
CA HIS A 865 27.51 30.68 -24.88
C HIS A 865 26.81 29.45 -24.29
N PHE A 866 26.66 29.41 -22.95
CA PHE A 866 26.17 28.26 -22.20
C PHE A 866 24.66 28.36 -21.87
N MET A 867 24.17 29.59 -21.66
CA MET A 867 22.80 29.85 -21.23
C MET A 867 21.69 29.23 -22.09
N PRO A 868 21.76 29.20 -23.43
CA PRO A 868 20.71 28.60 -24.26
C PRO A 868 20.44 27.12 -23.93
N LEU A 869 21.50 26.34 -23.63
CA LEU A 869 21.35 24.93 -23.26
C LEU A 869 20.74 24.80 -21.86
N VAL A 870 21.20 25.57 -20.87
CA VAL A 870 20.64 25.54 -19.52
C VAL A 870 19.16 25.91 -19.52
N ILE A 871 18.76 26.97 -20.23
CA ILE A 871 17.37 27.41 -20.36
C ILE A 871 16.51 26.31 -20.98
N ARG A 872 17.00 25.66 -22.04
CA ARG A 872 16.30 24.54 -22.67
C ARG A 872 16.12 23.36 -21.71
N MET A 873 17.11 23.07 -20.86
CA MET A 873 17.00 21.98 -19.89
C MET A 873 16.07 22.32 -18.72
N LEU A 874 16.03 23.58 -18.32
CA LEU A 874 15.11 24.12 -17.31
C LEU A 874 13.65 24.20 -17.78
N SER A 875 13.37 24.02 -19.08
CA SER A 875 11.98 23.94 -19.57
C SER A 875 11.29 22.61 -19.24
N GLY A 876 12.01 21.65 -18.65
CA GLY A 876 11.42 20.39 -18.19
C GLY A 876 10.52 20.59 -16.97
N GLU A 877 9.47 19.78 -16.86
CA GLU A 877 8.44 19.90 -15.82
C GLU A 877 8.81 19.22 -14.48
N GLY A 878 10.04 18.70 -14.37
CA GLY A 878 10.59 18.07 -13.16
C GLY A 878 11.48 19.00 -12.33
N THR A 879 11.76 18.61 -11.09
CA THR A 879 12.54 19.40 -10.12
C THR A 879 14.05 19.13 -10.15
N LEU A 880 14.48 17.94 -10.58
CA LEU A 880 15.87 17.49 -10.43
C LEU A 880 16.86 18.40 -11.16
N VAL A 881 16.55 18.77 -12.40
CA VAL A 881 17.40 19.66 -13.21
C VAL A 881 17.52 21.03 -12.55
N ALA A 882 16.40 21.63 -12.14
CA ALA A 882 16.39 22.94 -11.48
C ALA A 882 17.17 22.93 -10.16
N ARG A 883 17.03 21.87 -9.34
CA ARG A 883 17.82 21.69 -8.11
C ARG A 883 19.32 21.62 -8.40
N MET A 884 19.71 20.84 -9.40
CA MET A 884 21.11 20.72 -9.80
C MET A 884 21.69 22.01 -10.40
N VAL A 885 20.89 22.81 -11.12
CA VAL A 885 21.29 24.15 -11.56
C VAL A 885 21.43 25.11 -10.37
N ALA A 886 20.51 25.07 -9.41
CA ALA A 886 20.58 25.92 -8.22
C ALA A 886 21.86 25.69 -7.39
N VAL A 887 22.35 24.45 -7.32
CA VAL A 887 23.63 24.11 -6.66
C VAL A 887 24.84 24.81 -7.29
N ALA A 888 24.78 25.18 -8.58
CA ALA A 888 25.86 25.90 -9.26
C ALA A 888 25.87 27.41 -8.96
N LEU A 889 24.86 27.93 -8.24
CA LEU A 889 24.83 29.35 -7.89
C LEU A 889 25.95 29.67 -6.88
N PRO A 890 26.77 30.71 -7.16
CA PRO A 890 27.89 31.09 -6.33
C PRO A 890 27.43 31.92 -5.13
N ASP A 891 28.31 32.13 -4.14
CA ASP A 891 28.01 33.07 -3.04
C ASP A 891 28.18 34.55 -3.46
N VAL A 892 28.90 34.81 -4.55
CA VAL A 892 29.23 36.15 -5.06
C VAL A 892 28.50 36.42 -6.37
N GLN A 893 28.04 37.66 -6.59
CA GLN A 893 27.23 37.98 -7.77
C GLN A 893 27.97 37.82 -9.10
N SER A 894 27.27 37.29 -10.10
CA SER A 894 27.71 37.31 -11.51
C SER A 894 26.51 37.48 -12.46
N ALA A 895 26.76 38.00 -13.67
CA ALA A 895 25.71 38.22 -14.66
C ALA A 895 24.98 36.90 -15.04
N GLY A 896 25.72 35.80 -15.15
CA GLY A 896 25.15 34.47 -15.39
C GLY A 896 24.29 33.98 -14.22
N ALA A 897 24.75 34.17 -12.98
CA ALA A 897 24.00 33.80 -11.78
C ALA A 897 22.70 34.60 -11.63
N ASP A 898 22.72 35.92 -11.88
CA ASP A 898 21.54 36.77 -11.83
C ASP A 898 20.47 36.33 -12.86
N GLN A 899 20.89 35.93 -14.07
CA GLN A 899 19.98 35.42 -15.09
C GLN A 899 19.34 34.09 -14.67
N LEU A 900 20.12 33.15 -14.12
CA LEU A 900 19.59 31.87 -13.62
C LEU A 900 18.63 32.08 -12.44
N VAL A 901 18.95 32.99 -11.52
CA VAL A 901 18.06 33.39 -10.42
C VAL A 901 16.75 33.98 -10.95
N GLY A 902 16.80 34.77 -12.03
CA GLY A 902 15.61 35.28 -12.72
C GLY A 902 14.69 34.18 -13.27
N ILE A 903 15.23 33.01 -13.60
CA ILE A 903 14.45 31.86 -14.09
C ILE A 903 13.94 31.00 -12.93
N LEU A 904 14.78 30.79 -11.91
CA LEU A 904 14.51 29.84 -10.82
C LEU A 904 13.63 30.40 -9.69
N HIS A 905 13.43 31.72 -9.61
CA HIS A 905 12.83 32.34 -8.41
C HIS A 905 11.41 31.88 -8.06
N SER A 906 10.63 31.42 -9.04
CA SER A 906 9.25 30.94 -8.86
C SER A 906 9.11 29.44 -9.10
N HIS A 907 10.22 28.71 -9.08
CA HIS A 907 10.20 27.27 -9.28
C HIS A 907 9.45 26.57 -8.12
N SER A 908 8.78 25.45 -8.42
CA SER A 908 7.93 24.72 -7.45
C SER A 908 8.72 24.05 -6.32
N SER A 909 10.00 23.72 -6.56
CA SER A 909 10.92 23.22 -5.53
C SER A 909 11.26 24.29 -4.47
N ALA A 910 10.97 23.97 -3.21
CA ALA A 910 11.30 24.76 -2.04
C ALA A 910 12.82 24.87 -1.85
N GLU A 911 13.58 23.81 -2.14
CA GLU A 911 15.04 23.84 -2.11
C GLU A 911 15.60 24.86 -3.11
N VAL A 912 15.09 24.86 -4.36
CA VAL A 912 15.48 25.85 -5.37
C VAL A 912 15.17 27.27 -4.89
N ARG A 913 13.96 27.52 -4.37
CA ARG A 913 13.58 28.84 -3.86
C ARG A 913 14.47 29.28 -2.69
N ARG A 914 14.84 28.37 -1.80
CA ARG A 914 15.73 28.65 -0.66
C ARG A 914 17.13 29.04 -1.11
N VAL A 915 17.72 28.31 -2.05
CA VAL A 915 19.05 28.66 -2.60
C VAL A 915 19.01 30.02 -3.28
N VAL A 916 17.98 30.28 -4.10
CA VAL A 916 17.76 31.60 -4.72
C VAL A 916 17.60 32.71 -3.67
N GLY A 917 16.87 32.44 -2.59
CA GLY A 917 16.69 33.37 -1.47
C GLY A 917 18.02 33.74 -0.81
N ARG A 918 18.88 32.76 -0.54
CA ARG A 918 20.22 32.96 0.04
C ARG A 918 21.12 33.79 -0.86
N TYR A 919 21.12 33.51 -2.17
CA TYR A 919 21.87 34.32 -3.14
C TYR A 919 21.43 35.80 -3.10
N ARG A 920 20.12 36.05 -3.02
CA ARG A 920 19.55 37.40 -2.92
C ARG A 920 19.80 38.11 -1.58
N SER A 921 19.95 37.39 -0.48
CA SER A 921 20.32 38.01 0.81
C SER A 921 21.78 38.45 0.82
N ASN A 922 22.68 37.64 0.25
CA ASN A 922 24.10 37.94 0.17
C ASN A 922 24.41 39.18 -0.69
N SER A 923 23.60 39.43 -1.74
CA SER A 923 23.73 40.63 -2.58
C SER A 923 23.28 41.93 -1.91
N ARG A 924 22.34 41.89 -0.96
CA ARG A 924 21.89 43.08 -0.22
C ARG A 924 22.87 43.53 0.87
N GLY A 925 23.77 42.66 1.32
CA GLY A 925 24.82 42.98 2.29
C GLY A 925 25.98 43.83 1.75
N HIS A 926 26.07 44.01 0.42
CA HIS A 926 27.12 44.78 -0.25
C HIS A 926 26.59 46.11 -0.80
N SER A 927 25.90 46.90 0.03
CA SER A 927 25.73 48.32 -0.28
C SER A 927 27.06 49.02 0.02
N PRO A 928 27.67 49.77 -0.93
CA PRO A 928 28.86 50.53 -0.63
C PRO A 928 28.46 51.61 0.39
N VAL A 929 29.07 51.55 1.57
CA VAL A 929 29.15 52.69 2.47
C VAL A 929 29.80 53.82 1.65
N VAL A 930 28.98 54.73 1.15
CA VAL A 930 29.44 56.05 0.73
C VAL A 930 29.73 56.79 2.03
N LEU A 931 31.03 56.93 2.31
CA LEU A 931 31.70 57.79 3.31
C LEU A 931 30.85 58.35 4.48
#